data_AF-A0A497M0Y5-F1
#
_entry.id   AF-A0A497M0Y5-F1
#
_cell.length_a   1.000
_cell.length_b   1.000
_cell.length_c   1.000
_cell.angle_alpha   90.00
_cell.angle_beta   90.00
_cell.angle_gamma   90.00
#
_symmetry.space_group_name_H-M   'P 1'
#
loop_
_entity.id
_entity.type
_entity.pdbx_description
1 polymer ?
#
loop_
_entity_poly.entity_id
_entity_poly.type
_entity_poly.pdbx_seq_one_letter_code
_entity_poly.pdbx_strand_id
1 'polypeptide(L)'
;MNRRGQFSLIAALLVAVVLISTVIVTYSVIRNAQISVQPQVLSAVDETNLALKQVLGFTVGYYGSVLQVTGNASYARMLATNYLKSGFINIADMHPEWGASFNLSKLNLHTYWFTNSSYSSGNLAVNYSLTGLGLSGITYETSCKLSVQIMNTTSNTQVRLNVARDETNEPLINLGKRNFKFYRYQYTNSTWELVSPNTEPTSFANGTYLIDVPSEIDPYSYVIQIEDSRGIIVVASSFSRYTCTLNWSSVYSNSTLQHPTIVVELLQNGTMRWLGQNLRITTEAKPIPPIPVKALHVNQTINGLNREVPFQVEDWASNYRIPLGLTNNESVFNSRTMLVFLVNPNVSKVTIWWNGNDNATQTPYAYVDRYFKGDNPSSGILTNGLLTLQFGGGFTLTSTIGSSSCTAHFMRINNEWSVYGSSLAYVIYHGVIRDIIHQEAEWGGGATDCPNLYAHIVLTLPANATYYTYQFRLMFVQSQQSRSLYDFCPIQLKTTVDKSDWGSEWSKTVTENGTSAGYPIIFNNTGFFYNLSGVWQHHWSELIENNHGFGVMMTTTGNEQLYFFDSIAGGNTGGIDVANEASGSSQTITIEIKPASQQAQFSFQQALDVIWYGAVALFDGQDPIYTDAGGADGLWMLVEYLPMVTVTTES
;
A
#
# COMPACT_ATOMS: atom_id res chain seq x y z
N MET A 1 -82.42 -75.36 42.63
CA MET A 1 -80.93 -75.25 42.76
C MET A 1 -80.38 -74.64 41.47
N ASN A 2 -79.58 -73.59 41.61
CA ASN A 2 -79.52 -72.44 40.68
C ASN A 2 -78.37 -72.56 39.64
N ARG A 3 -78.65 -73.11 38.45
CA ARG A 3 -77.66 -73.34 37.36
C ARG A 3 -77.22 -72.08 36.59
N ARG A 4 -77.74 -70.88 36.91
CA ARG A 4 -77.33 -69.61 36.26
C ARG A 4 -76.11 -68.94 36.90
N GLY A 5 -75.86 -69.15 38.20
CA GLY A 5 -74.73 -68.53 38.90
C GLY A 5 -73.36 -69.10 38.50
N GLN A 6 -73.28 -70.38 38.16
CA GLN A 6 -72.04 -71.04 37.74
C GLN A 6 -71.57 -70.58 36.35
N PHE A 7 -72.49 -70.32 35.42
CA PHE A 7 -72.13 -69.81 34.08
C PHE A 7 -71.59 -68.38 34.13
N SER A 8 -72.15 -67.49 34.96
CA SER A 8 -71.63 -66.13 35.14
C SER A 8 -70.25 -66.12 35.82
N LEU A 9 -69.99 -67.05 36.74
CA LEU A 9 -68.70 -67.16 37.42
C LEU A 9 -67.62 -67.70 36.48
N ILE A 10 -67.94 -68.70 35.65
CA ILE A 10 -67.04 -69.21 34.62
C ILE A 10 -66.78 -68.15 33.55
N ALA A 11 -67.80 -67.42 33.10
CA ALA A 11 -67.64 -66.33 32.14
C ALA A 11 -66.78 -65.18 32.69
N ALA A 12 -66.98 -64.79 33.95
CA ALA A 12 -66.17 -63.77 34.61
C ALA A 12 -64.70 -64.21 34.78
N LEU A 13 -64.46 -65.47 35.11
CA LEU A 13 -63.11 -66.05 35.16
C LEU A 13 -62.46 -66.09 33.79
N LEU A 14 -63.21 -66.45 32.73
CA LEU A 14 -62.70 -66.46 31.36
C LEU A 14 -62.34 -65.05 30.87
N VAL A 15 -63.18 -64.05 31.16
CA VAL A 15 -62.92 -62.64 30.84
C VAL A 15 -61.71 -62.12 31.63
N ALA A 16 -61.58 -62.47 32.91
CA ALA A 16 -60.42 -62.09 33.72
C ALA A 16 -59.13 -62.74 33.19
N VAL A 17 -59.17 -64.02 32.80
CA VAL A 17 -58.03 -64.72 32.19
C VAL A 17 -57.66 -64.07 30.85
N VAL A 18 -58.64 -63.74 29.99
CA VAL A 18 -58.37 -63.05 28.73
C VAL A 18 -57.79 -61.66 28.98
N LEU A 19 -58.32 -60.87 29.91
CA LEU A 19 -57.78 -59.55 30.26
C LEU A 19 -56.35 -59.63 30.81
N ILE A 20 -56.09 -60.54 31.75
CA ILE A 20 -54.75 -60.73 32.33
C ILE A 20 -53.78 -61.23 31.25
N SER A 21 -54.20 -62.17 30.41
CA SER A 21 -53.39 -62.66 29.28
C SER A 21 -53.09 -61.56 28.28
N THR A 22 -54.07 -60.71 27.96
CA THR A 22 -53.90 -59.59 27.03
C THR A 22 -52.95 -58.54 27.62
N VAL A 23 -53.05 -58.23 28.91
CA VAL A 23 -52.12 -57.32 29.59
C VAL A 23 -50.71 -57.91 29.63
N ILE A 24 -50.55 -59.21 29.95
CA ILE A 24 -49.24 -59.88 29.97
C ILE A 24 -48.64 -59.97 28.57
N VAL A 25 -49.44 -60.28 27.54
CA VAL A 25 -48.97 -60.33 26.14
C VAL A 25 -48.65 -58.93 25.66
N THR A 26 -49.45 -57.92 25.95
CA THR A 26 -49.18 -56.52 25.55
C THR A 26 -47.95 -55.98 26.28
N TYR A 27 -47.79 -56.27 27.57
CA TYR A 27 -46.60 -55.89 28.34
C TYR A 27 -45.35 -56.66 27.88
N SER A 28 -45.48 -57.95 27.54
CA SER A 28 -44.42 -58.75 26.94
C SER A 28 -44.05 -58.23 25.54
N VAL A 29 -45.01 -57.86 24.72
CA VAL A 29 -44.78 -57.26 23.39
C VAL A 29 -44.17 -55.87 23.54
N ILE A 30 -44.57 -55.03 24.48
CA ILE A 30 -43.92 -53.71 24.70
C ILE A 30 -42.51 -53.88 25.29
N ARG A 31 -42.28 -54.88 26.15
CA ARG A 31 -40.98 -55.13 26.79
C ARG A 31 -40.00 -55.89 25.91
N ASN A 32 -40.49 -56.79 25.03
CA ASN A 32 -39.69 -57.63 24.13
C ASN A 32 -39.77 -57.20 22.66
N ALA A 33 -40.69 -56.31 22.27
CA ALA A 33 -40.46 -55.47 21.10
C ALA A 33 -39.30 -54.57 21.50
N GLN A 34 -38.11 -55.08 21.22
CA GLN A 34 -36.99 -54.21 21.03
C GLN A 34 -37.45 -53.11 20.06
N ILE A 35 -37.64 -51.89 20.58
CA ILE A 35 -37.41 -50.68 19.80
C ILE A 35 -35.89 -50.67 19.55
N SER A 36 -35.37 -51.65 18.81
CA SER A 36 -33.96 -51.75 18.49
C SER A 36 -33.72 -51.21 17.09
N VAL A 37 -32.73 -50.33 17.04
CA VAL A 37 -31.94 -49.90 15.88
C VAL A 37 -32.46 -48.71 15.05
N GLN A 38 -33.76 -48.46 14.88
CA GLN A 38 -34.18 -47.41 13.92
C GLN A 38 -34.00 -45.93 14.36
N PRO A 39 -34.15 -45.53 15.65
CA PRO A 39 -33.91 -44.14 16.07
C PRO A 39 -32.42 -43.73 16.10
N GLN A 40 -31.53 -44.67 16.43
CA GLN A 40 -30.10 -44.39 16.65
C GLN A 40 -29.33 -44.11 15.35
N VAL A 41 -29.70 -44.78 14.25
CA VAL A 41 -29.00 -44.63 12.97
C VAL A 41 -29.31 -43.27 12.33
N LEU A 42 -30.59 -42.86 12.34
CA LEU A 42 -31.00 -41.57 11.81
C LEU A 42 -30.43 -40.42 12.66
N SER A 43 -30.47 -40.54 13.99
CA SER A 43 -29.88 -39.54 14.87
C SER A 43 -28.36 -39.41 14.68
N ALA A 44 -27.64 -40.52 14.49
CA ALA A 44 -26.20 -40.49 14.24
C ALA A 44 -25.85 -39.83 12.90
N VAL A 45 -26.63 -40.09 11.84
CA VAL A 45 -26.47 -39.42 10.53
C VAL A 45 -26.77 -37.93 10.65
N ASP A 46 -27.86 -37.55 11.29
CA ASP A 46 -28.25 -36.14 11.48
C ASP A 46 -27.23 -35.39 12.34
N GLU A 47 -26.76 -35.98 13.42
CA GLU A 47 -25.73 -35.43 14.31
C GLU A 47 -24.39 -35.29 13.58
N THR A 48 -23.98 -36.30 12.81
CA THR A 48 -22.76 -36.25 11.99
C THR A 48 -22.86 -35.14 10.94
N ASN A 49 -23.97 -35.04 10.22
CA ASN A 49 -24.20 -34.00 9.21
C ASN A 49 -24.19 -32.60 9.85
N LEU A 50 -24.83 -32.44 11.01
CA LEU A 50 -24.83 -31.18 11.77
C LEU A 50 -23.42 -30.80 12.20
N ALA A 51 -22.64 -31.75 12.74
CA ALA A 51 -21.27 -31.53 13.16
C ALA A 51 -20.38 -31.14 11.96
N LEU A 52 -20.51 -31.82 10.82
CA LEU A 52 -19.80 -31.48 9.59
C LEU A 52 -20.13 -30.05 9.12
N LYS A 53 -21.41 -29.64 9.16
CA LYS A 53 -21.82 -28.26 8.82
C LYS A 53 -21.26 -27.23 9.81
N GLN A 54 -21.22 -27.55 11.11
CA GLN A 54 -20.64 -26.65 12.13
C GLN A 54 -19.13 -26.48 11.95
N VAL A 55 -18.39 -27.57 11.74
CA VAL A 55 -16.93 -27.53 11.48
C VAL A 55 -16.64 -26.77 10.20
N LEU A 56 -17.46 -26.89 9.15
CA LEU A 56 -17.34 -26.05 7.95
C LEU A 56 -17.47 -24.56 8.31
N GLY A 57 -18.46 -24.17 9.12
CA GLY A 57 -18.63 -22.78 9.57
C GLY A 57 -17.36 -22.22 10.23
N PHE A 58 -16.79 -22.96 11.18
CA PHE A 58 -15.52 -22.59 11.82
C PHE A 58 -14.35 -22.56 10.84
N THR A 59 -14.33 -23.48 9.86
CA THR A 59 -13.29 -23.53 8.81
C THR A 59 -13.32 -22.28 7.94
N VAL A 60 -14.51 -21.80 7.55
CA VAL A 60 -14.68 -20.54 6.80
C VAL A 60 -14.25 -19.34 7.65
N GLY A 61 -14.59 -19.33 8.94
CA GLY A 61 -14.15 -18.29 9.87
C GLY A 61 -12.64 -18.24 10.07
N TYR A 62 -12.01 -19.42 10.21
CA TYR A 62 -10.55 -19.55 10.33
C TYR A 62 -9.84 -19.13 9.03
N TYR A 63 -10.39 -19.51 7.86
CA TYR A 63 -9.92 -19.04 6.56
C TYR A 63 -9.90 -17.51 6.48
N GLY A 64 -11.01 -16.86 6.82
CA GLY A 64 -11.12 -15.39 6.83
C GLY A 64 -10.12 -14.75 7.79
N SER A 65 -9.99 -15.28 9.01
CA SER A 65 -9.04 -14.76 10.01
C SER A 65 -7.58 -14.78 9.53
N VAL A 66 -7.16 -15.88 8.88
CA VAL A 66 -5.80 -15.98 8.31
C VAL A 66 -5.65 -15.05 7.12
N LEU A 67 -6.66 -14.97 6.24
CA LEU A 67 -6.63 -14.13 5.05
C LEU A 67 -6.55 -12.64 5.40
N GLN A 68 -7.27 -12.19 6.44
CA GLN A 68 -7.27 -10.80 6.90
C GLN A 68 -5.88 -10.31 7.32
N VAL A 69 -5.08 -11.18 7.94
CA VAL A 69 -3.73 -10.84 8.42
C VAL A 69 -2.70 -11.00 7.31
N THR A 70 -2.83 -12.05 6.49
CA THR A 70 -1.79 -12.44 5.56
C THR A 70 -1.98 -11.86 4.16
N GLY A 71 -3.22 -11.81 3.64
CA GLY A 71 -3.52 -11.57 2.23
C GLY A 71 -3.37 -12.81 1.34
N ASN A 72 -2.83 -13.91 1.88
CA ASN A 72 -2.46 -15.10 1.14
C ASN A 72 -3.55 -16.19 1.16
N ALA A 73 -4.39 -16.20 0.12
CA ALA A 73 -5.50 -17.14 0.00
C ALA A 73 -5.06 -18.61 -0.08
N SER A 74 -3.92 -18.91 -0.72
CA SER A 74 -3.42 -20.29 -0.82
C SER A 74 -2.94 -20.83 0.53
N TYR A 75 -2.19 -20.01 1.27
CA TYR A 75 -1.74 -20.33 2.62
C TYR A 75 -2.93 -20.45 3.59
N ALA A 76 -3.87 -19.51 3.54
CA ALA A 76 -5.10 -19.55 4.33
C ALA A 76 -5.93 -20.81 4.04
N ARG A 77 -6.09 -21.21 2.76
CA ARG A 77 -6.78 -22.46 2.39
C ARG A 77 -6.07 -23.70 2.92
N MET A 78 -4.74 -23.73 2.88
CA MET A 78 -3.96 -24.84 3.42
C MET A 78 -4.19 -25.00 4.93
N LEU A 79 -4.07 -23.92 5.69
CA LEU A 79 -4.30 -23.94 7.15
C LEU A 79 -5.75 -24.32 7.48
N ALA A 80 -6.73 -23.75 6.77
CA ALA A 80 -8.14 -24.07 6.96
C ALA A 80 -8.46 -25.54 6.62
N THR A 81 -7.85 -26.10 5.58
CA THR A 81 -8.01 -27.51 5.23
C THR A 81 -7.47 -28.44 6.32
N ASN A 82 -6.32 -28.10 6.91
CA ASN A 82 -5.74 -28.87 8.01
C ASN A 82 -6.64 -28.78 9.26
N TYR A 83 -7.16 -27.60 9.57
CA TYR A 83 -8.12 -27.40 10.65
C TYR A 83 -9.39 -28.26 10.46
N LEU A 84 -9.98 -28.26 9.26
CA LEU A 84 -11.14 -29.09 8.91
C LEU A 84 -10.87 -30.59 9.13
N LYS A 85 -9.71 -31.08 8.68
CA LYS A 85 -9.31 -32.49 8.85
C LYS A 85 -9.18 -32.87 10.32
N SER A 86 -8.60 -32.00 11.15
CA SER A 86 -8.58 -32.20 12.61
C SER A 86 -10.00 -32.21 13.19
N GLY A 87 -10.90 -31.38 12.67
CA GLY A 87 -12.31 -31.40 13.02
C GLY A 87 -12.98 -32.76 12.74
N PHE A 88 -12.69 -33.39 11.61
CA PHE A 88 -13.21 -34.72 11.28
C PHE A 88 -12.73 -35.80 12.25
N ILE A 89 -11.47 -35.74 12.69
CA ILE A 89 -10.94 -36.66 13.71
C ILE A 89 -11.71 -36.46 15.02
N ASN A 90 -11.89 -35.22 15.46
CA ASN A 90 -12.66 -34.94 16.68
C ASN A 90 -14.12 -35.44 16.58
N ILE A 91 -14.79 -35.28 15.44
CA ILE A 91 -16.14 -35.83 15.24
C ILE A 91 -16.13 -37.36 15.38
N ALA A 92 -15.15 -38.05 14.80
CA ALA A 92 -15.03 -39.50 14.93
C ALA A 92 -14.78 -39.94 16.38
N ASP A 93 -13.96 -39.18 17.11
CA ASP A 93 -13.57 -39.48 18.49
C ASP A 93 -14.68 -39.16 19.51
N MET A 94 -15.65 -38.30 19.16
CA MET A 94 -16.83 -38.04 20.00
C MET A 94 -17.72 -39.29 20.17
N HIS A 95 -17.79 -40.11 19.12
CA HIS A 95 -18.54 -41.37 19.09
C HIS A 95 -17.73 -42.51 18.48
N PRO A 96 -16.70 -43.03 19.20
CA PRO A 96 -15.85 -44.10 18.68
C PRO A 96 -16.65 -45.35 18.29
N GLU A 97 -17.78 -45.60 18.97
CA GLU A 97 -18.69 -46.71 18.71
C GLU A 97 -19.36 -46.67 17.33
N TRP A 98 -19.45 -45.50 16.69
CA TRP A 98 -20.01 -45.39 15.34
C TRP A 98 -19.04 -45.86 14.25
N GLY A 99 -17.74 -45.98 14.57
CA GLY A 99 -16.71 -46.33 13.57
C GLY A 99 -16.70 -45.32 12.41
N ALA A 100 -16.74 -44.03 12.73
CA ALA A 100 -16.81 -42.98 11.74
C ALA A 100 -15.51 -42.86 10.94
N SER A 101 -15.63 -42.77 9.62
CA SER A 101 -14.51 -42.49 8.72
C SER A 101 -14.93 -41.45 7.70
N PHE A 102 -14.08 -40.44 7.47
CA PHE A 102 -14.38 -39.29 6.61
C PHE A 102 -13.37 -39.20 5.47
N ASN A 103 -13.87 -38.99 4.26
CA ASN A 103 -13.08 -38.72 3.08
C ASN A 103 -13.55 -37.41 2.43
N LEU A 104 -12.67 -36.41 2.44
CA LEU A 104 -12.93 -35.09 1.87
C LEU A 104 -12.88 -35.16 0.34
N SER A 105 -14.02 -35.05 -0.33
CA SER A 105 -14.09 -35.04 -1.80
C SER A 105 -13.95 -33.64 -2.38
N LYS A 106 -14.45 -32.61 -1.68
CA LYS A 106 -14.36 -31.20 -2.12
C LYS A 106 -14.32 -30.25 -0.93
N LEU A 107 -13.43 -29.27 -0.98
CA LEU A 107 -13.46 -28.08 -0.13
C LEU A 107 -13.14 -26.85 -0.97
N ASN A 108 -14.10 -25.95 -1.09
CA ASN A 108 -13.91 -24.64 -1.70
C ASN A 108 -14.16 -23.58 -0.64
N LEU A 109 -13.23 -22.65 -0.49
CA LEU A 109 -13.31 -21.52 0.43
C LEU A 109 -13.08 -20.24 -0.36
N HIS A 110 -13.98 -19.27 -0.19
CA HIS A 110 -14.00 -18.05 -0.98
C HIS A 110 -14.41 -16.84 -0.15
N THR A 111 -13.77 -15.71 -0.42
CA THR A 111 -14.23 -14.40 0.05
C THR A 111 -14.29 -13.39 -1.09
N TYR A 112 -15.24 -12.47 -0.96
CA TYR A 112 -15.30 -11.25 -1.75
C TYR A 112 -15.48 -10.09 -0.78
N TRP A 113 -14.41 -9.35 -0.50
CA TRP A 113 -14.36 -8.33 0.56
C TRP A 113 -14.10 -6.93 0.00
N PHE A 114 -14.23 -5.92 0.85
CA PHE A 114 -13.94 -4.51 0.55
C PHE A 114 -14.76 -3.96 -0.62
N THR A 115 -16.00 -4.42 -0.75
CA THR A 115 -16.98 -3.87 -1.71
C THR A 115 -18.33 -3.71 -1.04
N ASN A 116 -19.28 -3.06 -1.73
CA ASN A 116 -20.63 -2.85 -1.21
C ASN A 116 -21.45 -4.15 -1.07
N SER A 117 -21.08 -5.21 -1.79
CA SER A 117 -21.69 -6.54 -1.69
C SER A 117 -20.59 -7.54 -1.39
N SER A 118 -20.37 -7.79 -0.11
CA SER A 118 -19.26 -8.62 0.36
C SER A 118 -19.76 -9.92 0.98
N TYR A 119 -18.96 -10.99 0.90
CA TYR A 119 -19.30 -12.28 1.49
C TYR A 119 -18.07 -13.13 1.81
N SER A 120 -18.30 -14.12 2.67
CA SER A 120 -17.40 -15.24 2.94
C SER A 120 -18.21 -16.52 2.86
N SER A 121 -17.67 -17.52 2.16
CA SER A 121 -18.38 -18.77 1.90
C SER A 121 -17.47 -19.97 1.85
N GLY A 122 -18.03 -21.13 2.16
CA GLY A 122 -17.40 -22.42 1.97
C GLY A 122 -18.38 -23.47 1.48
N ASN A 123 -17.91 -24.35 0.60
CA ASN A 123 -18.64 -25.52 0.13
C ASN A 123 -17.84 -26.78 0.46
N LEU A 124 -18.52 -27.75 1.05
CA LEU A 124 -17.95 -29.00 1.52
C LEU A 124 -18.71 -30.17 0.89
N ALA A 125 -17.97 -31.14 0.37
CA ALA A 125 -18.49 -32.46 0.08
C ALA A 125 -17.61 -33.50 0.79
N VAL A 126 -18.24 -34.38 1.57
CA VAL A 126 -17.59 -35.43 2.34
C VAL A 126 -18.30 -36.75 2.10
N ASN A 127 -17.51 -37.78 1.83
CA ASN A 127 -17.97 -39.15 1.84
C ASN A 127 -17.61 -39.75 3.19
N TYR A 128 -18.59 -40.22 3.95
CA TYR A 128 -18.35 -40.85 5.24
C TYR A 128 -19.05 -42.19 5.41
N SER A 129 -18.52 -42.99 6.33
CA SER A 129 -19.10 -44.27 6.73
C SER A 129 -19.16 -44.35 8.25
N LEU A 130 -20.23 -44.93 8.78
CA LEU A 130 -20.42 -45.22 10.21
C LEU A 130 -20.46 -46.74 10.35
N THR A 131 -19.30 -47.39 10.25
CA THR A 131 -19.23 -48.86 10.11
C THR A 131 -19.70 -49.59 11.37
N GLY A 132 -19.55 -48.96 12.55
CA GLY A 132 -20.10 -49.48 13.80
C GLY A 132 -21.63 -49.53 13.81
N LEU A 133 -22.29 -48.75 12.95
CA LEU A 133 -23.74 -48.74 12.74
C LEU A 133 -24.17 -49.45 11.44
N GLY A 134 -23.23 -50.06 10.70
CA GLY A 134 -23.51 -50.75 9.44
C GLY A 134 -23.77 -49.82 8.23
N LEU A 135 -23.45 -48.53 8.33
CA LEU A 135 -23.61 -47.57 7.24
C LEU A 135 -22.29 -47.33 6.51
N SER A 136 -22.32 -47.27 5.18
CA SER A 136 -21.14 -46.97 4.37
C SER A 136 -21.48 -46.14 3.13
N GLY A 137 -20.53 -45.31 2.71
CA GLY A 137 -20.62 -44.55 1.46
C GLY A 137 -21.64 -43.41 1.45
N ILE A 138 -21.94 -42.81 2.61
CA ILE A 138 -22.84 -41.65 2.67
C ILE A 138 -22.11 -40.45 2.10
N THR A 139 -22.70 -39.82 1.08
CA THR A 139 -22.23 -38.54 0.54
C THR A 139 -23.03 -37.42 1.19
N TYR A 140 -22.35 -36.49 1.84
CA TYR A 140 -22.95 -35.29 2.41
C TYR A 140 -22.33 -34.04 1.79
N GLU A 141 -23.18 -33.20 1.24
CA GLU A 141 -22.81 -31.91 0.67
C GLU A 141 -23.48 -30.79 1.47
N THR A 142 -22.70 -29.79 1.84
CA THR A 142 -23.21 -28.63 2.56
C THR A 142 -22.42 -27.37 2.20
N SER A 143 -23.05 -26.22 2.42
CA SER A 143 -22.44 -24.91 2.27
C SER A 143 -22.61 -24.09 3.54
N CYS A 144 -21.77 -23.07 3.69
CA CYS A 144 -21.88 -22.03 4.71
C CYS A 144 -21.58 -20.71 4.03
N LYS A 145 -22.37 -19.68 4.31
CA LYS A 145 -22.16 -18.33 3.79
C LYS A 145 -22.55 -17.29 4.84
N LEU A 146 -21.81 -16.19 4.85
CA LEU A 146 -22.21 -14.93 5.44
C LEU A 146 -22.06 -13.87 4.35
N SER A 147 -23.10 -13.07 4.11
CA SER A 147 -23.07 -11.98 3.14
C SER A 147 -23.60 -10.69 3.74
N VAL A 148 -23.01 -9.59 3.30
CA VAL A 148 -23.32 -8.24 3.73
C VAL A 148 -23.48 -7.37 2.50
N GLN A 149 -24.60 -6.66 2.42
CA GLN A 149 -24.85 -5.64 1.42
C GLN A 149 -24.99 -4.28 2.10
N ILE A 150 -24.10 -3.35 1.76
CA ILE A 150 -24.21 -1.95 2.15
C ILE A 150 -25.34 -1.32 1.32
N MET A 151 -26.27 -0.68 2.01
CA MET A 151 -27.41 0.00 1.41
C MET A 151 -27.19 1.51 1.44
N ASN A 152 -27.87 2.23 0.55
CA ASN A 152 -27.85 3.69 0.55
C ASN A 152 -28.29 4.22 1.92
N THR A 153 -27.44 5.07 2.51
CA THR A 153 -27.72 5.74 3.76
C THR A 153 -28.60 6.96 3.50
N THR A 154 -29.58 7.19 4.38
CA THR A 154 -30.45 8.37 4.34
C THR A 154 -30.15 9.33 5.51
N SER A 155 -29.14 9.00 6.34
CA SER A 155 -28.74 9.73 7.54
C SER A 155 -27.23 9.94 7.55
N ASN A 156 -26.79 11.04 8.15
CA ASN A 156 -25.39 11.37 8.37
C ASN A 156 -24.83 10.80 9.69
N THR A 157 -25.60 10.00 10.44
CA THR A 157 -25.15 9.40 11.70
C THR A 157 -25.30 7.88 11.73
N GLN A 158 -25.99 7.31 10.74
CA GLN A 158 -26.33 5.89 10.70
C GLN A 158 -26.03 5.28 9.35
N VAL A 159 -25.54 4.05 9.39
CA VAL A 159 -25.39 3.20 8.21
C VAL A 159 -26.45 2.13 8.16
N ARG A 160 -26.79 1.70 6.94
CA ARG A 160 -27.77 0.66 6.68
C ARG A 160 -27.11 -0.50 5.94
N LEU A 161 -27.25 -1.70 6.50
CA LEU A 161 -26.66 -2.92 5.96
C LEU A 161 -27.73 -4.00 5.90
N ASN A 162 -27.70 -4.87 4.89
CA ASN A 162 -28.44 -6.13 4.90
C ASN A 162 -27.47 -7.28 5.16
N VAL A 163 -27.78 -8.14 6.12
CA VAL A 163 -26.95 -9.29 6.50
C VAL A 163 -27.77 -10.58 6.33
N ALA A 164 -27.21 -11.52 5.60
CA ALA A 164 -27.82 -12.81 5.31
C ALA A 164 -26.83 -13.95 5.51
N ARG A 165 -27.35 -15.13 5.83
CA ARG A 165 -26.57 -16.36 6.01
C ARG A 165 -27.00 -17.43 5.02
N ASP A 166 -26.07 -18.35 4.77
CA ASP A 166 -26.21 -19.54 3.93
C ASP A 166 -26.64 -19.20 2.49
N GLU A 167 -26.69 -20.21 1.62
CA GLU A 167 -26.94 -19.99 0.18
C GLU A 167 -28.40 -19.58 -0.13
N THR A 168 -29.31 -19.81 0.82
CA THR A 168 -30.72 -19.38 0.75
C THR A 168 -30.90 -17.89 1.00
N ASN A 169 -29.82 -17.14 1.32
CA ASN A 169 -29.86 -15.75 1.76
C ASN A 169 -30.86 -15.53 2.91
N GLU A 170 -30.86 -16.43 3.89
CA GLU A 170 -31.68 -16.31 5.09
C GLU A 170 -31.30 -15.04 5.87
N PRO A 171 -32.27 -14.17 6.21
CA PRO A 171 -32.02 -13.02 7.07
C PRO A 171 -31.36 -13.40 8.39
N LEU A 172 -30.22 -12.78 8.70
CA LEU A 172 -29.58 -12.93 10.00
C LEU A 172 -30.00 -11.75 10.87
N ILE A 173 -30.71 -12.00 11.97
CA ILE A 173 -31.39 -10.94 12.76
C ILE A 173 -30.88 -10.81 14.21
N ASN A 174 -29.96 -11.68 14.64
CA ASN A 174 -29.52 -11.81 16.03
C ASN A 174 -28.09 -11.29 16.31
N LEU A 175 -27.55 -10.44 15.42
CA LEU A 175 -26.28 -9.74 15.66
C LEU A 175 -26.46 -8.52 16.57
N GLY A 176 -25.56 -8.36 17.54
CA GLY A 176 -25.47 -7.17 18.41
C GLY A 176 -24.23 -6.34 18.08
N LYS A 177 -24.01 -5.25 18.83
CA LYS A 177 -22.94 -4.28 18.53
C LYS A 177 -21.53 -4.88 18.44
N ARG A 178 -21.24 -5.94 19.20
CA ARG A 178 -19.92 -6.61 19.19
C ARG A 178 -19.63 -7.35 17.88
N ASN A 179 -20.67 -7.70 17.13
CA ASN A 179 -20.57 -8.35 15.83
C ASN A 179 -20.18 -7.37 14.73
N PHE A 180 -20.31 -6.06 14.97
CA PHE A 180 -19.99 -5.00 14.03
C PHE A 180 -18.75 -4.25 14.49
N LYS A 181 -17.76 -4.13 13.60
CA LYS A 181 -16.49 -3.44 13.88
C LYS A 181 -16.13 -2.55 12.69
N PHE A 182 -16.15 -1.24 12.87
CA PHE A 182 -15.68 -0.29 11.86
C PHE A 182 -14.17 -0.22 11.85
N TYR A 183 -13.58 -0.07 10.67
CA TYR A 183 -12.17 0.26 10.53
C TYR A 183 -11.97 1.76 10.76
N ARG A 184 -11.23 2.12 11.80
CA ARG A 184 -10.78 3.50 12.07
C ARG A 184 -9.30 3.61 11.76
N TYR A 185 -8.90 4.62 11.01
CA TYR A 185 -7.48 4.87 10.74
C TYR A 185 -6.90 5.81 11.81
N GLN A 186 -5.87 5.35 12.51
CA GLN A 186 -5.12 6.15 13.47
C GLN A 186 -3.94 6.82 12.78
N TYR A 187 -4.09 8.10 12.44
CA TYR A 187 -3.06 8.86 11.72
C TYR A 187 -1.76 9.02 12.51
N THR A 188 -1.82 9.09 13.84
CA THR A 188 -0.64 9.22 14.72
C THR A 188 0.27 8.01 14.66
N ASN A 189 -0.32 6.81 14.62
CA ASN A 189 0.41 5.54 14.60
C ASN A 189 0.52 4.94 13.19
N SER A 190 -0.18 5.51 12.21
CA SER A 190 -0.34 4.95 10.87
C SER A 190 -0.81 3.50 10.90
N THR A 191 -1.94 3.26 11.58
CA THR A 191 -2.50 1.91 11.74
C THR A 191 -4.01 1.91 11.62
N TRP A 192 -4.57 0.87 11.00
CA TRP A 192 -5.98 0.55 11.09
C TRP A 192 -6.31 -0.15 12.40
N GLU A 193 -7.42 0.22 13.02
CA GLU A 193 -7.97 -0.50 14.17
C GLU A 193 -9.46 -0.76 14.00
N LEU A 194 -9.98 -1.71 14.77
CA LEU A 194 -11.37 -2.10 14.77
C LEU A 194 -12.10 -1.47 15.96
N VAL A 195 -13.17 -0.74 15.70
CA VAL A 195 -13.98 -0.04 16.71
C VAL A 195 -15.43 -0.47 16.60
N SER A 196 -16.03 -0.90 17.71
CA SER A 196 -17.46 -1.24 17.75
C SER A 196 -18.34 0.02 17.83
N PRO A 197 -19.60 -0.05 17.34
CA PRO A 197 -20.61 0.95 17.62
C PRO A 197 -20.80 1.20 19.12
N ASN A 198 -21.15 2.44 19.48
CA ASN A 198 -21.42 2.81 20.87
C ASN A 198 -22.73 2.20 21.40
N THR A 199 -23.70 2.02 20.52
CA THR A 199 -25.08 1.57 20.80
C THR A 199 -25.37 0.22 20.16
N GLU A 200 -26.43 -0.45 20.61
CA GLU A 200 -26.91 -1.66 19.92
C GLU A 200 -27.57 -1.28 18.59
N PRO A 201 -27.35 -2.07 17.52
CA PRO A 201 -27.95 -1.79 16.22
C PRO A 201 -29.46 -2.08 16.25
N THR A 202 -30.23 -1.33 15.48
CA THR A 202 -31.65 -1.62 15.27
C THR A 202 -31.77 -2.72 14.19
N SER A 203 -32.20 -3.91 14.60
CA SER A 203 -32.40 -5.07 13.74
C SER A 203 -33.83 -5.14 13.19
N PHE A 204 -33.97 -5.40 11.90
CA PHE A 204 -35.25 -5.62 11.22
C PHE A 204 -35.41 -7.09 10.81
N ALA A 205 -36.65 -7.58 10.75
CA ALA A 205 -36.95 -8.98 10.44
C ALA A 205 -36.46 -9.47 9.06
N ASN A 206 -36.13 -8.56 8.14
CA ASN A 206 -35.58 -8.86 6.82
C ASN A 206 -34.04 -8.90 6.79
N GLY A 207 -33.37 -8.88 7.95
CA GLY A 207 -31.91 -8.91 8.04
C GLY A 207 -31.25 -7.56 7.84
N THR A 208 -32.05 -6.49 7.76
CA THR A 208 -31.52 -5.12 7.71
C THR A 208 -31.11 -4.67 9.11
N TYR A 209 -29.98 -3.97 9.20
CA TYR A 209 -29.50 -3.32 10.40
C TYR A 209 -29.34 -1.82 10.15
N LEU A 210 -29.79 -1.02 11.11
CA LEU A 210 -29.39 0.38 11.25
C LEU A 210 -28.39 0.50 12.40
N ILE A 211 -27.24 1.08 12.13
CA ILE A 211 -26.11 1.11 13.05
C ILE A 211 -25.62 2.54 13.18
N ASP A 212 -25.50 3.04 14.42
CA ASP A 212 -24.88 4.33 14.69
C ASP A 212 -23.38 4.26 14.39
N VAL A 213 -22.90 5.22 13.61
CA VAL A 213 -21.50 5.32 13.19
C VAL A 213 -20.69 6.00 14.32
N PRO A 214 -19.54 5.44 14.74
CA PRO A 214 -18.64 6.14 15.65
C PRO A 214 -18.21 7.51 15.11
N SER A 215 -18.01 8.50 15.98
CA SER A 215 -17.77 9.91 15.62
C SER A 215 -16.58 10.16 14.69
N GLU A 216 -15.59 9.26 14.70
CA GLU A 216 -14.35 9.35 13.93
C GLU A 216 -14.42 8.62 12.58
N ILE A 217 -15.59 8.11 12.19
CA ILE A 217 -15.82 7.41 10.94
C ILE A 217 -16.75 8.24 10.05
N ASP A 218 -16.37 8.42 8.80
CA ASP A 218 -17.20 9.04 7.78
C ASP A 218 -18.36 8.08 7.41
N PRO A 219 -19.63 8.45 7.66
CA PRO A 219 -20.80 7.62 7.37
C PRO A 219 -21.02 7.39 5.86
N TYR A 220 -20.37 8.16 4.98
CA TYR A 220 -20.44 7.98 3.52
C TYR A 220 -19.26 7.18 2.96
N SER A 221 -18.15 7.12 3.69
CA SER A 221 -16.91 6.46 3.27
C SER A 221 -16.32 5.62 4.40
N TYR A 222 -16.83 4.40 4.58
CA TYR A 222 -16.43 3.51 5.66
C TYR A 222 -16.13 2.07 5.20
N VAL A 223 -15.38 1.36 6.04
CA VAL A 223 -15.16 -0.08 5.95
C VAL A 223 -15.64 -0.70 7.26
N ILE A 224 -16.38 -1.80 7.18
CA ILE A 224 -16.97 -2.47 8.34
C ILE A 224 -16.76 -3.98 8.25
N GLN A 225 -16.32 -4.57 9.36
CA GLN A 225 -16.25 -5.99 9.57
C GLN A 225 -17.49 -6.48 10.32
N ILE A 226 -18.09 -7.55 9.81
CA ILE A 226 -19.19 -8.27 10.44
C ILE A 226 -18.70 -9.67 10.79
N GLU A 227 -18.97 -10.12 12.01
CA GLU A 227 -18.62 -11.44 12.50
C GLU A 227 -19.85 -12.12 13.10
N ASP A 228 -20.22 -13.31 12.62
CA ASP A 228 -21.36 -14.06 13.15
C ASP A 228 -20.97 -15.04 14.29
N SER A 229 -21.95 -15.75 14.85
CA SER A 229 -21.70 -16.70 15.94
C SER A 229 -20.87 -17.94 15.55
N ARG A 230 -20.66 -18.18 14.25
CA ARG A 230 -19.80 -19.25 13.73
C ARG A 230 -18.34 -18.80 13.61
N GLY A 231 -18.06 -17.52 13.87
CA GLY A 231 -16.76 -16.89 13.65
C GLY A 231 -16.51 -16.55 12.18
N ILE A 232 -17.55 -16.61 11.32
CA ILE A 232 -17.39 -16.21 9.92
C ILE A 232 -17.31 -14.68 9.86
N ILE A 233 -16.23 -14.19 9.26
CA ILE A 233 -15.97 -12.76 9.11
C ILE A 233 -16.27 -12.33 7.67
N VAL A 234 -16.92 -11.18 7.50
CA VAL A 234 -17.05 -10.47 6.22
C VAL A 234 -16.59 -9.03 6.40
N VAL A 235 -15.72 -8.55 5.51
CA VAL A 235 -15.30 -7.14 5.47
C VAL A 235 -15.97 -6.46 4.28
N ALA A 236 -16.89 -5.54 4.55
CA ALA A 236 -17.60 -4.75 3.54
C ALA A 236 -17.11 -3.31 3.52
N SER A 237 -17.21 -2.64 2.37
CA SER A 237 -16.86 -1.22 2.25
C SER A 237 -17.88 -0.46 1.41
N SER A 238 -18.17 0.80 1.81
CA SER A 238 -19.08 1.66 1.05
C SER A 238 -18.48 2.13 -0.27
N PHE A 239 -17.19 1.87 -0.50
CA PHE A 239 -16.44 2.19 -1.71
C PHE A 239 -15.54 1.02 -2.11
N SER A 240 -15.18 0.94 -3.38
CA SER A 240 -14.20 -0.03 -3.90
C SER A 240 -13.08 0.66 -4.69
N ARG A 241 -13.16 2.00 -4.82
CA ARG A 241 -12.19 2.82 -5.54
C ARG A 241 -12.12 4.25 -5.01
N TYR A 242 -10.97 4.86 -5.24
CA TYR A 242 -10.72 6.30 -5.14
C TYR A 242 -10.52 6.88 -6.54
N THR A 243 -11.13 8.02 -6.81
CA THR A 243 -10.85 8.82 -7.99
C THR A 243 -10.18 10.13 -7.56
N CYS A 244 -8.93 10.29 -7.95
CA CYS A 244 -8.14 11.50 -7.78
C CYS A 244 -8.25 12.33 -9.05
N THR A 245 -8.98 13.45 -9.00
CA THR A 245 -9.02 14.42 -10.10
C THR A 245 -7.84 15.37 -9.96
N LEU A 246 -7.01 15.45 -11.01
CA LEU A 246 -5.82 16.30 -11.05
C LEU A 246 -6.18 17.63 -11.74
N ASN A 247 -6.00 18.73 -11.03
CA ASN A 247 -6.19 20.08 -11.55
C ASN A 247 -4.82 20.74 -11.73
N TRP A 248 -4.34 20.73 -12.97
CA TRP A 248 -3.06 21.31 -13.36
C TRP A 248 -3.18 22.82 -13.56
N SER A 249 -2.08 23.54 -13.29
CA SER A 249 -2.00 24.98 -13.56
C SER A 249 -2.19 25.26 -15.05
N SER A 250 -2.80 26.41 -15.39
CA SER A 250 -2.98 26.82 -16.79
C SER A 250 -1.66 27.04 -17.52
N VAL A 251 -0.55 27.22 -16.79
CA VAL A 251 0.81 27.35 -17.33
C VAL A 251 1.18 26.14 -18.22
N TYR A 252 0.68 24.94 -17.92
CA TYR A 252 0.92 23.74 -18.74
C TYR A 252 0.18 23.73 -20.09
N SER A 253 -0.82 24.59 -20.30
CA SER A 253 -1.70 24.50 -21.49
C SER A 253 -0.97 24.76 -22.81
N ASN A 254 0.14 25.50 -22.75
CA ASN A 254 0.98 25.85 -23.91
C ASN A 254 2.36 25.17 -23.85
N SER A 255 2.55 24.20 -22.96
CA SER A 255 3.83 23.52 -22.82
C SER A 255 4.11 22.63 -24.02
N THR A 256 5.36 22.62 -24.46
CA THR A 256 5.88 21.72 -25.51
C THR A 256 6.77 20.62 -24.95
N LEU A 257 6.86 20.50 -23.61
CA LEU A 257 7.63 19.46 -22.95
C LEU A 257 7.20 18.06 -23.40
N GLN A 258 8.18 17.24 -23.74
CA GLN A 258 7.93 15.86 -24.16
C GLN A 258 7.81 14.92 -22.95
N HIS A 259 8.58 15.16 -21.89
CA HIS A 259 8.64 14.30 -20.71
C HIS A 259 8.31 15.02 -19.37
N PRO A 260 7.19 15.76 -19.24
CA PRO A 260 6.78 16.41 -17.99
C PRO A 260 6.15 15.41 -17.01
N THR A 261 6.87 14.34 -16.69
CA THR A 261 6.41 13.26 -15.82
C THR A 261 6.76 13.59 -14.37
N ILE A 262 5.84 13.36 -13.43
CA ILE A 262 6.12 13.29 -11.98
C ILE A 262 5.79 11.89 -11.47
N VAL A 263 6.49 11.45 -10.43
CA VAL A 263 6.18 10.19 -9.74
C VAL A 263 5.31 10.49 -8.52
N VAL A 264 4.08 10.00 -8.51
CA VAL A 264 3.21 10.16 -7.34
C VAL A 264 3.44 9.01 -6.40
N GLU A 265 3.79 9.35 -5.16
CA GLU A 265 3.91 8.44 -4.03
C GLU A 265 2.63 8.54 -3.19
N LEU A 266 1.80 7.49 -3.21
CA LEU A 266 0.58 7.38 -2.42
C LEU A 266 0.79 6.47 -1.20
N LEU A 267 0.73 7.08 -0.01
CA LEU A 267 0.90 6.39 1.28
C LEU A 267 -0.43 5.79 1.77
N GLN A 268 -0.37 4.87 2.75
CA GLN A 268 -1.57 4.25 3.31
C GLN A 268 -2.59 5.24 3.88
N ASN A 269 -2.14 6.35 4.45
CA ASN A 269 -3.03 7.36 5.02
C ASN A 269 -3.73 8.25 3.96
N GLY A 270 -3.53 7.99 2.67
CA GLY A 270 -4.09 8.79 1.57
C GLY A 270 -3.26 10.02 1.19
N THR A 271 -2.10 10.23 1.83
CA THR A 271 -1.16 11.30 1.44
C THR A 271 -0.57 10.98 0.09
N MET A 272 -0.66 11.93 -0.85
CA MET A 272 0.07 11.90 -2.11
C MET A 272 1.23 12.89 -2.04
N ARG A 273 2.40 12.49 -2.47
CA ARG A 273 3.60 13.35 -2.47
C ARG A 273 4.46 13.15 -3.71
N TRP A 274 5.29 14.15 -3.97
CA TRP A 274 6.32 14.14 -5.00
C TRP A 274 7.54 14.90 -4.49
N LEU A 275 8.75 14.33 -4.64
CA LEU A 275 10.00 14.94 -4.15
C LEU A 275 9.92 15.43 -2.70
N GLY A 276 9.32 14.63 -1.82
CA GLY A 276 9.15 14.97 -0.39
C GLY A 276 8.06 16.01 -0.10
N GLN A 277 7.49 16.68 -1.10
CA GLN A 277 6.40 17.63 -0.93
C GLN A 277 5.04 16.97 -1.12
N ASN A 278 4.15 17.17 -0.15
CA ASN A 278 2.77 16.71 -0.26
C ASN A 278 2.04 17.49 -1.36
N LEU A 279 1.29 16.76 -2.20
CA LEU A 279 0.36 17.38 -3.13
C LEU A 279 -0.78 18.03 -2.36
N ARG A 280 -1.28 19.15 -2.86
CA ARG A 280 -2.39 19.86 -2.22
C ARG A 280 -3.70 19.13 -2.50
N ILE A 281 -4.21 18.45 -1.49
CA ILE A 281 -5.52 17.78 -1.55
C ILE A 281 -6.60 18.77 -1.05
N THR A 282 -7.66 18.96 -1.83
CA THR A 282 -8.75 19.90 -1.51
C THR A 282 -9.91 19.27 -0.73
N THR A 283 -9.95 17.94 -0.69
CA THR A 283 -10.88 17.13 0.11
C THR A 283 -10.13 16.39 1.23
N GLU A 284 -10.85 15.65 2.06
CA GLU A 284 -10.23 14.78 3.05
C GLU A 284 -9.44 13.65 2.35
N ALA A 285 -8.19 13.44 2.76
CA ALA A 285 -7.42 12.27 2.33
C ALA A 285 -8.14 10.99 2.79
N LYS A 286 -8.17 9.98 1.92
CA LYS A 286 -8.83 8.70 2.21
C LYS A 286 -7.79 7.60 2.36
N PRO A 287 -7.63 7.02 3.57
CA PRO A 287 -6.67 5.94 3.77
C PRO A 287 -7.04 4.66 3.00
N ILE A 288 -6.06 4.00 2.40
CA ILE A 288 -6.25 2.72 1.70
C ILE A 288 -6.51 1.62 2.76
N PRO A 289 -7.62 0.86 2.65
CA PRO A 289 -7.92 -0.22 3.60
C PRO A 289 -6.84 -1.31 3.53
N PRO A 290 -6.76 -2.20 4.54
CA PRO A 290 -5.81 -3.31 4.54
C PRO A 290 -6.23 -4.39 3.54
N ILE A 291 -6.12 -4.08 2.25
CA ILE A 291 -6.42 -4.95 1.12
C ILE A 291 -5.16 -5.73 0.68
N PRO A 292 -5.32 -6.93 0.08
CA PRO A 292 -4.19 -7.63 -0.54
C PRO A 292 -3.57 -6.79 -1.66
N VAL A 293 -2.24 -6.74 -1.74
CA VAL A 293 -1.51 -5.95 -2.74
C VAL A 293 -1.83 -6.41 -4.16
N LYS A 294 -1.96 -7.73 -4.38
CA LYS A 294 -2.37 -8.30 -5.68
C LYS A 294 -3.74 -7.85 -6.17
N ALA A 295 -4.60 -7.32 -5.30
CA ALA A 295 -5.92 -6.84 -5.67
C ALA A 295 -5.91 -5.43 -6.25
N LEU A 296 -4.83 -4.65 -6.06
CA LEU A 296 -4.73 -3.27 -6.49
C LEU A 296 -4.67 -3.14 -8.02
N HIS A 297 -5.30 -2.08 -8.51
CA HIS A 297 -5.24 -1.62 -9.88
C HIS A 297 -5.18 -0.09 -9.92
N VAL A 298 -4.51 0.45 -10.94
CA VAL A 298 -4.39 1.89 -11.17
C VAL A 298 -4.79 2.21 -12.60
N ASN A 299 -5.82 3.06 -12.73
CA ASN A 299 -6.27 3.56 -14.01
C ASN A 299 -6.00 5.07 -14.12
N GLN A 300 -5.82 5.55 -15.35
CA GLN A 300 -5.71 6.97 -15.66
C GLN A 300 -6.66 7.35 -16.77
N THR A 301 -7.26 8.53 -16.64
CA THR A 301 -7.94 9.21 -17.75
C THR A 301 -6.95 10.12 -18.45
N ILE A 302 -6.46 9.68 -19.60
CA ILE A 302 -5.48 10.40 -20.42
C ILE A 302 -6.18 10.86 -21.69
N ASN A 303 -6.23 12.17 -21.94
CA ASN A 303 -6.95 12.74 -23.09
C ASN A 303 -8.40 12.22 -23.21
N GLY A 304 -9.08 12.09 -22.06
CA GLY A 304 -10.47 11.60 -21.98
C GLY A 304 -10.65 10.08 -22.04
N LEU A 305 -9.59 9.30 -22.26
CA LEU A 305 -9.64 7.84 -22.31
C LEU A 305 -9.17 7.22 -21.00
N ASN A 306 -10.03 6.41 -20.37
CA ASN A 306 -9.68 5.68 -19.15
C ASN A 306 -9.00 4.35 -19.48
N ARG A 307 -7.80 4.12 -18.96
CA ARG A 307 -7.02 2.89 -19.16
C ARG A 307 -6.20 2.54 -17.92
N GLU A 308 -5.99 1.25 -17.71
CA GLU A 308 -5.05 0.78 -16.69
C GLU A 308 -3.62 1.13 -17.11
N VAL A 309 -2.79 1.53 -16.13
CA VAL A 309 -1.43 2.02 -16.36
C VAL A 309 -0.43 1.31 -15.46
N PRO A 310 0.87 1.31 -15.82
CA PRO A 310 1.90 0.75 -14.96
C PRO A 310 1.97 1.44 -13.59
N PHE A 311 2.17 0.64 -12.55
CA PHE A 311 2.40 1.09 -11.18
C PHE A 311 3.29 0.09 -10.45
N GLN A 312 3.79 0.46 -9.27
CA GLN A 312 4.48 -0.48 -8.38
C GLN A 312 4.07 -0.25 -6.94
N VAL A 313 4.20 -1.31 -6.14
CA VAL A 313 4.00 -1.24 -4.69
C VAL A 313 5.33 -1.56 -4.04
N GLU A 314 5.79 -0.65 -3.19
CA GLU A 314 7.13 -0.67 -2.63
C GLU A 314 7.07 -0.79 -1.10
N ASP A 315 7.98 -1.58 -0.53
CA ASP A 315 8.18 -1.68 0.90
C ASP A 315 9.24 -0.66 1.35
N TRP A 316 8.93 0.09 2.41
CA TRP A 316 9.82 1.08 3.00
C TRP A 316 9.80 1.03 4.53
N ALA A 317 10.97 1.21 5.12
CA ALA A 317 11.16 1.34 6.56
C ALA A 317 11.38 2.80 6.99
N SER A 318 11.40 3.00 8.31
CA SER A 318 11.72 4.28 8.95
C SER A 318 10.86 5.44 8.42
N ASN A 319 9.53 5.27 8.40
CA ASN A 319 8.58 6.27 7.88
C ASN A 319 8.88 6.67 6.43
N TYR A 320 9.01 5.69 5.54
CA TYR A 320 9.25 5.89 4.10
C TYR A 320 10.59 6.58 3.78
N ARG A 321 11.64 6.27 4.54
CA ARG A 321 12.99 6.85 4.36
C ARG A 321 14.01 5.83 3.89
N ILE A 322 13.80 4.54 4.15
CA ILE A 322 14.71 3.47 3.76
C ILE A 322 13.95 2.50 2.86
N PRO A 323 14.29 2.39 1.56
CA PRO A 323 13.64 1.46 0.66
C PRO A 323 14.05 0.02 1.00
N LEU A 324 13.11 -0.93 0.88
CA LEU A 324 13.34 -2.36 1.13
C LEU A 324 13.13 -3.24 -0.10
N GLY A 325 12.34 -2.80 -1.08
CA GLY A 325 12.10 -3.54 -2.32
C GLY A 325 10.67 -3.41 -2.82
N LEU A 326 10.31 -4.25 -3.78
CA LEU A 326 8.92 -4.44 -4.21
C LEU A 326 8.14 -5.23 -3.16
N THR A 327 6.92 -4.80 -2.87
CA THR A 327 6.05 -5.50 -1.94
C THR A 327 5.59 -6.83 -2.54
N ASN A 328 5.61 -7.88 -1.72
CA ASN A 328 5.08 -9.19 -2.11
C ASN A 328 3.57 -9.11 -2.43
N ASN A 329 3.16 -9.73 -3.53
CA ASN A 329 1.77 -9.70 -4.00
C ASN A 329 0.77 -10.37 -3.04
N GLU A 330 1.23 -11.33 -2.24
CA GLU A 330 0.43 -12.01 -1.23
C GLU A 330 0.36 -11.24 0.10
N SER A 331 1.04 -10.09 0.25
CA SER A 331 0.97 -9.23 1.44
C SER A 331 -0.25 -8.31 1.44
N VAL A 332 -0.59 -7.80 2.63
CA VAL A 332 -1.61 -6.75 2.83
C VAL A 332 -0.97 -5.36 2.81
N PHE A 333 -1.61 -4.41 2.12
CA PHE A 333 -1.19 -3.01 2.07
C PHE A 333 -1.25 -2.39 3.48
N ASN A 334 -0.13 -1.81 3.92
CA ASN A 334 0.10 -1.35 5.29
C ASN A 334 0.93 -0.05 5.34
N SER A 335 1.30 0.41 6.54
CA SER A 335 2.00 1.68 6.73
C SER A 335 3.49 1.68 6.37
N ARG A 336 3.98 0.55 5.86
CA ARG A 336 5.30 0.40 5.24
C ARG A 336 5.20 0.25 3.73
N THR A 337 4.01 0.14 3.18
CA THR A 337 3.82 -0.01 1.73
C THR A 337 3.46 1.32 1.10
N MET A 338 4.02 1.60 -0.05
CA MET A 338 3.75 2.79 -0.85
C MET A 338 3.31 2.39 -2.25
N LEU A 339 2.20 2.94 -2.72
CA LEU A 339 1.75 2.78 -4.11
C LEU A 339 2.34 3.91 -4.94
N VAL A 340 3.03 3.56 -6.03
CA VAL A 340 3.77 4.53 -6.84
C VAL A 340 3.36 4.41 -8.30
N PHE A 341 3.03 5.55 -8.93
CA PHE A 341 2.61 5.63 -10.33
C PHE A 341 3.05 6.98 -10.95
N LEU A 342 3.12 7.04 -12.28
CA LEU A 342 3.56 8.23 -13.02
C LEU A 342 2.37 9.06 -13.47
N VAL A 343 2.42 10.39 -13.37
CA VAL A 343 1.43 11.28 -13.98
C VAL A 343 2.10 12.41 -14.75
N ASN A 344 1.41 12.96 -15.73
CA ASN A 344 1.81 14.14 -16.47
C ASN A 344 0.59 15.05 -16.71
N PRO A 345 0.76 16.27 -17.24
CA PRO A 345 -0.33 17.22 -17.47
C PRO A 345 -1.47 16.73 -18.38
N ASN A 346 -1.27 15.66 -19.17
CA ASN A 346 -2.32 15.05 -19.99
C ASN A 346 -3.25 14.11 -19.19
N VAL A 347 -2.91 13.83 -17.92
CA VAL A 347 -3.70 13.00 -17.01
C VAL A 347 -4.66 13.89 -16.22
N SER A 348 -5.97 13.70 -16.43
CA SER A 348 -7.00 14.45 -15.69
C SER A 348 -7.51 13.71 -14.45
N LYS A 349 -7.44 12.38 -14.45
CA LYS A 349 -7.87 11.54 -13.32
C LYS A 349 -6.95 10.34 -13.14
N VAL A 350 -6.75 9.95 -11.89
CA VAL A 350 -6.18 8.68 -11.49
C VAL A 350 -7.21 7.94 -10.64
N THR A 351 -7.56 6.71 -11.01
CA THR A 351 -8.48 5.88 -10.23
C THR A 351 -7.72 4.71 -9.64
N ILE A 352 -7.63 4.65 -8.31
CA ILE A 352 -7.10 3.50 -7.57
C ILE A 352 -8.30 2.63 -7.18
N TRP A 353 -8.31 1.36 -7.58
CA TRP A 353 -9.39 0.45 -7.25
C TRP A 353 -8.84 -0.94 -6.92
N TRP A 354 -9.67 -1.79 -6.32
CA TRP A 354 -9.27 -3.15 -5.99
C TRP A 354 -10.32 -4.20 -6.33
N ASN A 355 -9.84 -5.39 -6.68
CA ASN A 355 -10.68 -6.56 -6.84
C ASN A 355 -10.89 -7.25 -5.48
N GLY A 356 -12.12 -7.27 -4.98
CA GLY A 356 -12.45 -7.85 -3.68
C GLY A 356 -12.28 -9.37 -3.58
N ASN A 357 -12.05 -10.07 -4.69
CA ASN A 357 -11.94 -11.53 -4.73
C ASN A 357 -10.61 -12.02 -4.12
N ASP A 358 -10.67 -13.02 -3.25
CA ASP A 358 -9.47 -13.65 -2.66
C ASP A 358 -8.55 -14.33 -3.68
N ASN A 359 -9.10 -14.74 -4.81
CA ASN A 359 -8.37 -15.30 -5.94
C ASN A 359 -7.91 -14.24 -6.95
N ALA A 360 -8.04 -12.95 -6.63
CA ALA A 360 -7.50 -11.89 -7.48
C ALA A 360 -6.02 -12.14 -7.77
N THR A 361 -5.67 -12.03 -9.05
CA THR A 361 -4.28 -12.11 -9.53
C THR A 361 -3.78 -10.71 -9.81
N GLN A 362 -2.53 -10.45 -9.45
CA GLN A 362 -1.91 -9.16 -9.73
C GLN A 362 -1.88 -8.89 -11.23
N THR A 363 -2.29 -7.68 -11.61
CA THR A 363 -2.27 -7.20 -13.00
C THR A 363 -0.83 -7.14 -13.56
N PRO A 364 -0.60 -7.47 -14.85
CA PRO A 364 0.69 -7.29 -15.50
C PRO A 364 1.20 -5.84 -15.49
N TYR A 365 0.31 -4.87 -15.26
CA TYR A 365 0.71 -3.46 -15.08
C TYR A 365 1.50 -3.23 -13.79
N ALA A 366 1.50 -4.16 -12.83
CA ALA A 366 2.19 -4.00 -11.56
C ALA A 366 3.56 -4.70 -11.46
N TYR A 367 3.91 -5.57 -12.42
CA TYR A 367 5.16 -6.38 -12.36
C TYR A 367 5.91 -6.52 -13.68
N VAL A 368 5.33 -6.16 -14.82
CA VAL A 368 6.04 -6.20 -16.10
C VAL A 368 6.86 -4.92 -16.26
N ASP A 369 8.18 -5.05 -16.25
CA ASP A 369 9.08 -3.98 -16.67
C ASP A 369 8.81 -3.64 -18.15
N ARG A 370 8.63 -2.35 -18.43
CA ARG A 370 8.40 -1.79 -19.77
C ARG A 370 9.46 -0.78 -20.19
N TYR A 371 10.31 -0.31 -19.27
CA TYR A 371 11.13 0.89 -19.47
C TYR A 371 12.62 0.64 -19.20
N PHE A 372 12.96 -0.28 -18.30
CA PHE A 372 14.30 -0.44 -17.75
C PHE A 372 15.06 -1.62 -18.38
N LYS A 373 15.03 -1.69 -19.71
CA LYS A 373 15.56 -2.83 -20.48
C LYS A 373 17.08 -2.90 -20.57
N GLY A 374 17.77 -1.82 -20.20
CA GLY A 374 19.23 -1.71 -20.26
C GLY A 374 19.93 -1.81 -18.91
N ASP A 375 19.18 -2.08 -17.83
CA ASP A 375 19.76 -2.18 -16.49
C ASP A 375 20.82 -3.28 -16.42
N ASN A 376 21.96 -2.92 -15.84
CA ASN A 376 23.06 -3.84 -15.61
C ASN A 376 23.78 -3.46 -14.30
N PRO A 377 23.23 -3.89 -13.15
CA PRO A 377 23.83 -3.65 -11.84
C PRO A 377 25.28 -4.12 -11.72
N SER A 378 25.64 -5.20 -12.41
CA SER A 378 27.01 -5.74 -12.39
C SER A 378 28.04 -4.80 -13.03
N SER A 379 27.60 -3.94 -13.94
CA SER A 379 28.41 -2.91 -14.61
C SER A 379 28.14 -1.50 -14.08
N GLY A 380 27.32 -1.35 -13.04
CA GLY A 380 27.01 -0.04 -12.49
C GLY A 380 25.97 0.75 -13.29
N ILE A 381 25.15 0.12 -14.13
CA ILE A 381 24.28 0.83 -15.08
C ILE A 381 22.81 0.68 -14.69
N LEU A 382 22.08 1.79 -14.67
CA LEU A 382 20.62 1.84 -14.71
C LEU A 382 20.17 2.75 -15.85
N THR A 383 19.13 2.38 -16.59
CA THR A 383 18.60 3.24 -17.65
C THR A 383 17.11 3.04 -17.88
N ASN A 384 16.38 4.14 -18.01
CA ASN A 384 14.97 4.14 -18.39
C ASN A 384 14.75 4.25 -19.92
N GLY A 385 15.82 4.11 -20.71
CA GLY A 385 15.83 4.30 -22.17
C GLY A 385 16.00 5.75 -22.65
N LEU A 386 15.84 6.74 -21.77
CA LEU A 386 16.10 8.17 -22.04
C LEU A 386 17.38 8.62 -21.35
N LEU A 387 17.43 8.44 -20.03
CA LEU A 387 18.53 8.78 -19.15
C LEU A 387 19.28 7.50 -18.74
N THR A 388 20.60 7.55 -18.80
CA THR A 388 21.48 6.49 -18.29
C THR A 388 22.23 6.99 -17.07
N LEU A 389 22.22 6.19 -16.01
CA LEU A 389 22.98 6.38 -14.78
C LEU A 389 24.11 5.36 -14.74
N GLN A 390 25.35 5.82 -14.69
CA GLN A 390 26.56 5.00 -14.60
C GLN A 390 27.28 5.29 -13.28
N PHE A 391 27.24 4.31 -12.37
CA PHE A 391 27.96 4.37 -11.11
C PHE A 391 29.43 3.98 -11.30
N GLY A 392 30.32 4.80 -10.76
CA GLY A 392 31.77 4.61 -10.76
C GLY A 392 32.35 4.33 -9.37
N GLY A 393 33.68 4.31 -9.29
CA GLY A 393 34.38 4.18 -8.01
C GLY A 393 34.06 5.33 -7.05
N GLY A 394 34.01 5.03 -5.75
CA GLY A 394 33.70 6.04 -4.72
C GLY A 394 32.27 6.60 -4.80
N PHE A 395 31.33 5.83 -5.34
CA PHE A 395 29.92 6.22 -5.54
C PHE A 395 29.74 7.53 -6.34
N THR A 396 30.65 7.80 -7.26
CA THR A 396 30.43 8.80 -8.30
C THR A 396 29.33 8.32 -9.25
N LEU A 397 28.47 9.23 -9.70
CA LEU A 397 27.41 8.93 -10.65
C LEU A 397 27.60 9.80 -11.89
N THR A 398 27.82 9.18 -13.05
CA THR A 398 27.76 9.87 -14.33
C THR A 398 26.39 9.65 -14.95
N SER A 399 25.67 10.73 -15.21
CA SER A 399 24.37 10.72 -15.84
C SER A 399 24.51 11.17 -17.30
N THR A 400 23.79 10.55 -18.23
CA THR A 400 23.93 10.85 -19.67
C THR A 400 22.60 10.74 -20.39
N ILE A 401 22.30 11.73 -21.23
CA ILE A 401 21.21 11.75 -22.21
C ILE A 401 21.75 12.30 -23.52
N GLY A 402 21.70 11.50 -24.59
CA GLY A 402 22.28 11.86 -25.88
C GLY A 402 23.74 12.32 -25.75
N SER A 403 24.02 13.57 -26.14
CA SER A 403 25.37 14.17 -26.01
C SER A 403 25.65 14.86 -24.67
N SER A 404 24.62 15.06 -23.85
CA SER A 404 24.70 15.78 -22.59
C SER A 404 25.04 14.85 -21.43
N SER A 405 26.01 15.25 -20.60
CA SER A 405 26.43 14.46 -19.44
C SER A 405 26.90 15.32 -18.26
N CYS A 406 26.73 14.78 -17.06
CA CYS A 406 27.24 15.36 -15.84
C CYS A 406 27.67 14.28 -14.85
N THR A 407 28.66 14.59 -14.01
CA THR A 407 29.07 13.73 -12.90
C THR A 407 28.58 14.32 -11.59
N ALA A 408 27.89 13.53 -10.78
CA ALA A 408 27.52 13.82 -9.42
C ALA A 408 28.51 13.17 -8.43
N HIS A 409 28.90 13.94 -7.42
CA HIS A 409 29.72 13.47 -6.30
C HIS A 409 28.98 13.73 -4.98
N PHE A 410 29.04 12.75 -4.07
CA PHE A 410 28.31 12.72 -2.81
C PHE A 410 29.26 12.28 -1.69
N MET A 411 28.94 12.44 -0.41
CA MET A 411 28.58 13.71 0.23
C MET A 411 29.85 14.35 0.79
N ARG A 412 29.94 15.67 0.87
CA ARG A 412 31.06 16.37 1.51
C ARG A 412 30.62 17.01 2.83
N ILE A 413 31.40 16.81 3.89
CA ILE A 413 31.25 17.51 5.17
C ILE A 413 32.61 18.10 5.53
N ASN A 414 32.66 19.38 5.88
CA ASN A 414 33.86 20.09 6.31
C ASN A 414 35.03 19.88 5.34
N ASN A 415 34.76 20.03 4.04
CA ASN A 415 35.70 19.78 2.93
C ASN A 415 36.21 18.33 2.80
N GLU A 416 35.70 17.39 3.58
CA GLU A 416 36.02 15.97 3.51
C GLU A 416 34.92 15.21 2.76
N TRP A 417 35.29 14.65 1.60
CA TRP A 417 34.40 13.77 0.83
C TRP A 417 34.22 12.44 1.53
N SER A 418 33.00 11.92 1.50
CA SER A 418 32.71 10.61 2.03
C SER A 418 33.42 9.50 1.25
N VAL A 419 33.71 8.43 1.96
CA VAL A 419 34.10 7.14 1.40
C VAL A 419 32.93 6.17 1.48
N TYR A 420 33.04 5.06 0.77
CA TYR A 420 31.99 4.07 0.66
C TYR A 420 32.60 2.68 0.87
N GLY A 421 32.40 2.12 2.08
CA GLY A 421 32.96 0.83 2.47
C GLY A 421 32.20 -0.38 1.92
N SER A 422 30.99 -0.18 1.40
CA SER A 422 30.09 -1.25 0.93
C SER A 422 29.77 -1.13 -0.57
N SER A 423 29.32 -2.23 -1.17
CA SER A 423 28.78 -2.24 -2.53
C SER A 423 27.44 -1.52 -2.61
N LEU A 424 27.12 -0.97 -3.78
CA LEU A 424 25.82 -0.34 -4.05
C LEU A 424 24.67 -1.31 -3.82
N ALA A 425 23.64 -0.84 -3.13
CA ALA A 425 22.43 -1.61 -2.92
C ALA A 425 21.39 -1.24 -3.98
N TYR A 426 21.25 -2.12 -4.99
CA TYR A 426 20.19 -2.07 -5.99
C TYR A 426 18.92 -2.70 -5.42
N VAL A 427 18.06 -1.86 -4.84
CA VAL A 427 16.85 -2.30 -4.13
C VAL A 427 15.75 -2.65 -5.10
N ILE A 428 15.59 -1.83 -6.13
CA ILE A 428 14.71 -2.06 -7.26
C ILE A 428 15.51 -1.72 -8.51
N TYR A 429 15.65 -2.69 -9.40
CA TYR A 429 16.20 -2.54 -10.74
C TYR A 429 15.36 -3.44 -11.66
N HIS A 430 15.24 -3.10 -12.93
CA HIS A 430 14.14 -3.56 -13.78
C HIS A 430 12.77 -3.30 -13.13
N GLY A 431 12.61 -2.11 -12.55
CA GLY A 431 11.37 -1.67 -11.93
C GLY A 431 10.22 -1.59 -12.95
N VAL A 432 9.03 -1.26 -12.47
CA VAL A 432 7.86 -1.10 -13.36
C VAL A 432 7.68 0.36 -13.75
N ILE A 433 7.97 1.27 -12.83
CA ILE A 433 7.87 2.72 -13.07
C ILE A 433 9.06 3.52 -12.50
N ARG A 434 9.89 2.96 -11.60
CA ARG A 434 11.19 3.54 -11.22
C ARG A 434 12.12 2.49 -10.66
N ASP A 435 13.41 2.68 -10.88
CA ASP A 435 14.47 1.96 -10.16
C ASP A 435 14.88 2.74 -8.90
N ILE A 436 15.41 2.01 -7.93
CA ILE A 436 15.82 2.55 -6.63
C ILE A 436 17.14 1.94 -6.22
N ILE A 437 18.09 2.81 -5.91
CA ILE A 437 19.35 2.44 -5.27
C ILE A 437 19.53 3.22 -3.98
N HIS A 438 20.30 2.66 -3.06
CA HIS A 438 20.75 3.42 -1.90
C HIS A 438 22.19 3.09 -1.52
N GLN A 439 22.79 4.01 -0.77
CA GLN A 439 24.12 3.87 -0.22
C GLN A 439 24.24 4.66 1.09
N GLU A 440 25.13 4.23 1.98
CA GLU A 440 25.50 4.94 3.20
C GLU A 440 26.82 5.67 2.99
N ALA A 441 26.85 6.97 3.29
CA ALA A 441 28.06 7.76 3.19
C ALA A 441 28.85 7.65 4.50
N GLU A 442 30.14 7.33 4.38
CA GLU A 442 31.05 7.13 5.51
C GLU A 442 32.24 8.08 5.42
N TRP A 443 33.06 8.16 6.47
CA TRP A 443 34.30 8.94 6.48
C TRP A 443 35.39 8.14 7.19
N GLY A 444 36.63 8.22 6.70
CA GLY A 444 37.76 7.43 7.17
C GLY A 444 38.18 7.80 8.60
N GLY A 445 37.49 7.25 9.61
CA GLY A 445 37.65 7.64 11.02
C GLY A 445 36.51 8.50 11.57
N GLY A 446 35.42 8.69 10.81
CA GLY A 446 34.32 9.61 11.11
C GLY A 446 34.47 10.96 10.39
N ALA A 447 33.37 11.69 10.23
CA ALA A 447 33.39 12.99 9.55
C ALA A 447 34.19 14.01 10.38
N THR A 448 35.10 14.74 9.74
CA THR A 448 35.92 15.79 10.39
C THR A 448 35.05 16.73 11.25
N ASP A 449 35.41 16.86 12.53
CA ASP A 449 34.73 17.70 13.54
C ASP A 449 33.22 17.45 13.71
N CYS A 450 32.70 16.34 13.19
CA CYS A 450 31.29 15.99 13.19
C CYS A 450 31.04 14.55 13.69
N PRO A 451 31.32 14.24 14.97
CA PRO A 451 31.08 12.91 15.53
C PRO A 451 29.59 12.53 15.60
N ASN A 452 29.34 11.22 15.76
CA ASN A 452 28.01 10.63 15.97
C ASN A 452 27.03 10.95 14.84
N LEU A 453 27.48 10.71 13.62
CA LEU A 453 26.78 10.99 12.38
C LEU A 453 26.43 9.69 11.65
N TYR A 454 25.24 9.65 11.07
CA TYR A 454 24.81 8.67 10.09
C TYR A 454 24.31 9.41 8.84
N ALA A 455 24.72 8.95 7.65
CA ALA A 455 24.35 9.56 6.38
C ALA A 455 23.88 8.49 5.39
N HIS A 456 22.77 8.78 4.71
CA HIS A 456 22.13 7.83 3.80
C HIS A 456 21.63 8.54 2.55
N ILE A 457 21.91 7.93 1.40
CA ILE A 457 21.57 8.43 0.07
C ILE A 457 20.61 7.44 -0.55
N VAL A 458 19.46 7.91 -1.04
CA VAL A 458 18.58 7.16 -1.94
C VAL A 458 18.50 7.91 -3.25
N LEU A 459 18.77 7.22 -4.36
CA LEU A 459 18.53 7.75 -5.70
C LEU A 459 17.41 6.93 -6.37
N THR A 460 16.52 7.60 -7.09
CA THR A 460 15.50 6.91 -7.90
C THR A 460 15.57 7.36 -9.35
N LEU A 461 15.39 6.43 -10.28
CA LEU A 461 15.34 6.68 -11.71
C LEU A 461 13.91 6.41 -12.22
N PRO A 462 13.06 7.44 -12.36
CA PRO A 462 11.71 7.28 -12.89
C PRO A 462 11.71 6.86 -14.35
N ALA A 463 10.71 6.11 -14.77
CA ALA A 463 10.45 5.85 -16.19
C ALA A 463 9.88 7.11 -16.87
N ASN A 464 10.15 7.25 -18.16
CA ASN A 464 9.64 8.34 -18.99
C ASN A 464 9.95 9.75 -18.43
N ALA A 465 11.15 9.91 -17.85
CA ALA A 465 11.66 11.15 -17.30
C ALA A 465 13.12 11.37 -17.71
N THR A 466 13.51 12.62 -17.87
CA THR A 466 14.89 13.04 -18.20
C THR A 466 15.69 13.43 -16.96
N TYR A 467 15.20 13.07 -15.78
CA TYR A 467 15.82 13.37 -14.49
C TYR A 467 15.83 12.12 -13.60
N TYR A 468 16.74 12.11 -12.63
CA TYR A 468 16.70 11.19 -11.49
C TYR A 468 16.45 11.99 -10.21
N THR A 469 15.87 11.36 -9.19
CA THR A 469 15.59 12.01 -7.91
C THR A 469 16.58 11.58 -6.85
N TYR A 470 16.76 12.41 -5.83
CA TYR A 470 17.55 12.10 -4.66
C TYR A 470 16.78 12.35 -3.36
N GLN A 471 17.12 11.56 -2.35
CA GLN A 471 16.82 11.77 -0.95
C GLN A 471 18.14 11.64 -0.17
N PHE A 472 18.62 12.74 0.39
CA PHE A 472 19.80 12.76 1.24
C PHE A 472 19.38 12.90 2.69
N ARG A 473 19.69 11.91 3.52
CA ARG A 473 19.39 11.92 4.94
C ARG A 473 20.67 12.08 5.75
N LEU A 474 20.65 13.01 6.69
CA LEU A 474 21.72 13.22 7.65
C LEU A 474 21.14 13.16 9.06
N MET A 475 21.61 12.20 9.85
CA MET A 475 21.17 11.98 11.22
C MET A 475 22.33 12.16 12.18
N PHE A 476 22.18 13.16 13.04
CA PHE A 476 23.08 13.47 14.13
C PHE A 476 22.50 12.88 15.41
N VAL A 477 23.17 11.88 15.99
CA VAL A 477 22.77 11.33 17.29
C VAL A 477 23.18 12.31 18.39
N GLN A 478 22.50 12.27 19.54
CA GLN A 478 22.87 13.08 20.69
C GLN A 478 24.34 12.89 21.03
N SER A 479 25.08 14.00 21.15
CA SER A 479 26.53 13.97 21.37
C SER A 479 26.91 14.76 22.62
N GLN A 480 27.91 14.27 23.36
CA GLN A 480 28.58 15.04 24.42
C GLN A 480 29.67 15.96 23.86
N GLN A 481 30.18 15.63 22.67
CA GLN A 481 31.16 16.42 21.94
C GLN A 481 30.43 17.40 21.01
N SER A 482 30.91 18.64 20.97
CA SER A 482 30.43 19.63 20.01
C SER A 482 30.75 19.17 18.59
N ARG A 483 29.81 19.36 17.67
CA ARG A 483 30.06 19.24 16.23
C ARG A 483 30.27 20.63 15.66
N SER A 484 31.29 20.83 14.85
CA SER A 484 31.49 22.07 14.11
C SER A 484 31.20 21.82 12.63
N LEU A 485 30.27 22.58 12.05
CA LEU A 485 29.91 22.46 10.63
C LEU A 485 30.17 23.80 9.95
N TYR A 486 30.92 23.76 8.84
CA TYR A 486 31.24 24.94 8.02
C TYR A 486 31.22 24.65 6.51
N ASP A 487 31.08 23.39 6.11
CA ASP A 487 30.79 22.99 4.74
C ASP A 487 29.93 21.74 4.79
N PHE A 488 28.79 21.77 4.13
CA PHE A 488 28.02 20.58 3.85
C PHE A 488 27.49 20.64 2.43
N CYS A 489 27.89 19.67 1.62
CA CYS A 489 27.47 19.52 0.24
C CYS A 489 26.92 18.10 0.05
N PRO A 490 25.59 17.91 0.08
CA PRO A 490 24.98 16.60 -0.18
C PRO A 490 25.31 16.09 -1.59
N ILE A 491 25.35 17.00 -2.56
CA ILE A 491 25.64 16.71 -3.96
C ILE A 491 26.35 17.88 -4.63
N GLN A 492 27.43 17.55 -5.33
CA GLN A 492 28.08 18.40 -6.32
C GLN A 492 27.81 17.83 -7.70
N LEU A 493 27.28 18.63 -8.61
CA LEU A 493 27.26 18.32 -10.04
C LEU A 493 28.43 19.02 -10.71
N LYS A 494 29.14 18.29 -11.58
CA LYS A 494 30.29 18.79 -12.31
C LYS A 494 30.28 18.28 -13.74
N THR A 495 30.64 19.16 -14.68
CA THR A 495 31.02 18.77 -16.04
C THR A 495 32.20 19.59 -16.51
N THR A 496 32.87 19.10 -17.54
CA THR A 496 33.79 19.87 -18.36
C THR A 496 33.34 19.75 -19.80
N VAL A 497 32.96 20.86 -20.41
CA VAL A 497 32.45 20.93 -21.78
C VAL A 497 33.43 21.70 -22.64
N ASP A 498 33.63 21.26 -23.88
CA ASP A 498 34.33 22.05 -24.87
C ASP A 498 33.38 23.08 -25.48
N LYS A 499 33.93 24.25 -25.84
CA LYS A 499 33.18 25.35 -26.46
C LYS A 499 32.38 24.94 -27.70
N SER A 500 32.76 23.83 -28.35
CA SER A 500 32.14 23.29 -29.55
C SER A 500 31.06 22.23 -29.32
N ASP A 501 30.89 21.71 -28.10
CA ASP A 501 30.09 20.50 -27.88
C ASP A 501 28.59 20.70 -28.17
N TRP A 502 28.07 21.91 -27.93
CA TRP A 502 26.64 22.22 -28.15
C TRP A 502 26.40 23.50 -28.95
N GLY A 503 27.46 24.20 -29.36
CA GLY A 503 27.35 25.49 -30.01
C GLY A 503 28.72 26.10 -30.34
N SER A 504 28.75 27.38 -30.65
CA SER A 504 30.00 28.16 -30.76
C SER A 504 30.16 29.19 -29.64
N GLU A 505 29.25 29.18 -28.66
CA GLU A 505 29.28 30.02 -27.47
C GLU A 505 29.63 29.19 -26.23
N TRP A 506 30.02 29.87 -25.16
CA TRP A 506 30.24 29.21 -23.88
C TRP A 506 28.92 28.89 -23.23
N SER A 507 28.87 27.76 -22.53
CA SER A 507 27.70 27.39 -21.76
C SER A 507 27.44 28.37 -20.63
N LYS A 508 26.15 28.63 -20.42
CA LYS A 508 25.64 29.58 -19.44
C LYS A 508 25.21 28.83 -18.20
N THR A 509 25.45 29.44 -17.05
CA THR A 509 24.88 28.98 -15.78
C THR A 509 23.75 29.92 -15.41
N VAL A 510 22.56 29.37 -15.19
CA VAL A 510 21.36 30.13 -14.85
C VAL A 510 20.75 29.58 -13.57
N THR A 511 20.41 30.47 -12.64
CA THR A 511 19.80 30.14 -11.35
C THR A 511 18.51 30.93 -11.18
N GLU A 512 17.45 30.27 -10.72
CA GLU A 512 16.17 30.90 -10.43
C GLU A 512 16.31 31.95 -9.32
N ASN A 513 15.62 33.08 -9.42
CA ASN A 513 15.64 34.15 -8.43
C ASN A 513 14.23 34.65 -8.11
N GLY A 514 13.34 33.74 -7.77
CA GLY A 514 11.91 33.99 -7.59
C GLY A 514 11.15 34.04 -8.91
N THR A 515 9.82 34.10 -8.77
CA THR A 515 8.92 34.21 -9.92
C THR A 515 8.28 35.60 -10.01
N SER A 516 8.01 36.04 -11.24
CA SER A 516 7.23 37.25 -11.53
C SER A 516 6.16 36.94 -12.56
N ALA A 517 4.92 37.35 -12.27
CA ALA A 517 3.74 37.01 -13.08
C ALA A 517 3.59 35.50 -13.39
N GLY A 518 4.12 34.63 -12.52
CA GLY A 518 4.08 33.18 -12.69
C GLY A 518 5.20 32.58 -13.55
N TYR A 519 6.25 33.34 -13.84
CA TYR A 519 7.42 32.86 -14.58
C TYR A 519 8.72 33.07 -13.79
N PRO A 520 9.73 32.19 -13.94
CA PRO A 520 11.01 32.37 -13.30
C PRO A 520 11.71 33.66 -13.71
N ILE A 521 12.31 34.35 -12.73
CA ILE A 521 13.36 35.34 -12.93
C ILE A 521 14.69 34.60 -12.85
N ILE A 522 15.63 34.90 -13.74
CA ILE A 522 16.93 34.22 -13.78
C ILE A 522 18.09 35.15 -13.38
N PHE A 523 19.13 34.55 -12.80
CA PHE A 523 20.46 35.15 -12.66
C PHE A 523 21.51 34.33 -13.39
N ASN A 524 22.34 35.01 -14.17
CA ASN A 524 23.38 34.41 -15.02
C ASN A 524 24.79 34.51 -14.41
N ASN A 525 24.88 34.83 -13.12
CA ASN A 525 26.16 34.98 -12.42
C ASN A 525 26.62 33.64 -11.84
N THR A 526 27.87 33.62 -11.37
CA THR A 526 28.41 32.55 -10.53
C THR A 526 28.56 33.04 -9.09
N GLY A 527 28.68 32.09 -8.16
CA GLY A 527 28.89 32.29 -6.74
C GLY A 527 27.78 31.65 -5.91
N PHE A 528 27.71 32.07 -4.66
CA PHE A 528 26.75 31.56 -3.69
C PHE A 528 25.42 32.32 -3.75
N PHE A 529 24.35 31.59 -4.03
CA PHE A 529 22.97 32.05 -4.09
C PHE A 529 22.25 31.72 -2.78
N TYR A 530 22.07 32.74 -1.95
CA TYR A 530 21.29 32.71 -0.71
C TYR A 530 19.95 33.41 -0.90
N ASN A 531 18.87 32.87 -0.32
CA ASN A 531 17.56 33.51 -0.37
C ASN A 531 17.48 34.71 0.59
N LEU A 532 17.69 35.92 0.08
CA LEU A 532 17.56 37.17 0.83
C LEU A 532 16.14 37.75 0.82
N SER A 533 15.19 37.08 0.17
CA SER A 533 13.86 37.63 -0.11
C SER A 533 12.78 37.08 0.83
N GLY A 534 11.58 37.67 0.77
CA GLY A 534 10.40 37.18 1.48
C GLY A 534 9.65 36.05 0.75
N VAL A 535 10.13 35.62 -0.41
CA VAL A 535 9.60 34.49 -1.19
C VAL A 535 10.69 33.41 -1.32
N TRP A 536 10.32 32.16 -1.52
CA TRP A 536 11.31 31.11 -1.73
C TRP A 536 11.87 31.17 -3.15
N GLN A 537 13.14 31.52 -3.27
CA GLN A 537 13.92 31.61 -4.51
C GLN A 537 14.90 30.42 -4.61
N HIS A 538 15.49 30.20 -5.77
CA HIS A 538 16.49 29.18 -6.09
C HIS A 538 15.95 27.75 -6.11
N HIS A 539 14.71 27.54 -6.55
CA HIS A 539 14.17 26.18 -6.72
C HIS A 539 14.97 25.33 -7.72
N TRP A 540 15.74 25.96 -8.61
CA TRP A 540 16.57 25.26 -9.56
C TRP A 540 17.79 26.10 -9.98
N SER A 541 18.80 25.41 -10.50
CA SER A 541 19.99 25.97 -11.13
C SER A 541 20.47 25.00 -12.20
N GLU A 542 20.86 25.50 -13.37
CA GLU A 542 21.31 24.67 -14.48
C GLU A 542 22.49 25.27 -15.25
N LEU A 543 23.20 24.38 -15.92
CA LEU A 543 24.05 24.65 -17.05
C LEU A 543 23.21 24.48 -18.33
N ILE A 544 23.28 25.44 -19.24
CA ILE A 544 22.59 25.36 -20.51
C ILE A 544 23.38 25.99 -21.66
N GLU A 545 23.34 25.34 -22.82
CA GLU A 545 23.68 25.93 -24.12
C GLU A 545 22.95 25.20 -25.25
N ASN A 546 22.24 25.95 -26.10
CA ASN A 546 21.33 25.45 -27.13
C ASN A 546 20.39 24.34 -26.63
N ASN A 547 19.82 24.50 -25.43
CA ASN A 547 19.01 23.51 -24.72
C ASN A 547 19.70 22.17 -24.47
N HIS A 548 21.03 22.15 -24.37
CA HIS A 548 21.83 21.01 -23.89
C HIS A 548 22.39 21.32 -22.51
N GLY A 549 22.46 20.33 -21.64
CA GLY A 549 23.03 20.51 -20.31
C GLY A 549 22.34 19.70 -19.21
N PHE A 550 22.40 20.26 -18.01
CA PHE A 550 21.89 19.63 -16.80
C PHE A 550 21.69 20.64 -15.68
N GLY A 551 20.94 20.26 -14.66
CA GLY A 551 20.81 21.07 -13.45
C GLY A 551 20.14 20.34 -12.30
N VAL A 552 19.98 21.07 -11.20
CA VAL A 552 19.24 20.62 -10.02
C VAL A 552 17.88 21.31 -9.97
N MET A 553 16.87 20.60 -9.47
CA MET A 553 15.56 21.18 -9.18
C MET A 553 14.98 20.62 -7.88
N MET A 554 14.30 21.45 -7.12
CA MET A 554 13.69 21.14 -5.84
C MET A 554 12.32 21.80 -5.75
N THR A 555 11.39 21.12 -5.10
CA THR A 555 10.11 21.73 -4.73
C THR A 555 10.33 22.74 -3.60
N THR A 556 9.31 23.54 -3.27
CA THR A 556 9.37 24.52 -2.17
C THR A 556 9.83 23.90 -0.86
N THR A 557 9.30 22.73 -0.48
CA THR A 557 9.76 22.04 0.76
C THR A 557 11.23 21.63 0.69
N GLY A 558 11.71 21.14 -0.46
CA GLY A 558 13.13 20.80 -0.63
C GLY A 558 14.04 22.03 -0.54
N ASN A 559 13.59 23.14 -1.13
CA ASN A 559 14.27 24.43 -1.09
C ASN A 559 14.34 25.02 0.33
N GLU A 560 13.21 25.06 1.05
CA GLU A 560 13.17 25.46 2.47
C GLU A 560 14.18 24.68 3.32
N GLN A 561 14.32 23.38 3.04
CA GLN A 561 15.23 22.52 3.77
C GLN A 561 16.71 22.85 3.57
N LEU A 562 17.09 23.53 2.47
CA LEU A 562 18.45 24.04 2.28
C LEU A 562 18.87 24.98 3.40
N TYR A 563 17.93 25.74 3.96
CA TYR A 563 18.18 26.76 4.97
C TYR A 563 18.07 26.23 6.41
N PHE A 564 17.95 24.91 6.59
CA PHE A 564 17.72 24.28 7.89
C PHE A 564 18.73 24.71 8.96
N PHE A 565 20.01 24.83 8.58
CA PHE A 565 21.08 25.16 9.52
C PHE A 565 21.19 26.65 9.84
N ASP A 566 20.54 27.55 9.10
CA ASP A 566 20.67 29.00 9.32
C ASP A 566 20.27 29.40 10.74
N SER A 567 19.19 28.80 11.25
CA SER A 567 18.71 29.03 12.61
C SER A 567 19.68 28.57 13.69
N ILE A 568 20.43 27.49 13.42
CA ILE A 568 21.45 26.94 14.33
C ILE A 568 22.73 27.80 14.24
N ALA A 569 23.07 28.27 13.05
CA ALA A 569 24.22 29.11 12.79
C ALA A 569 24.05 30.54 13.30
N GLY A 570 22.80 31.01 13.40
CA GLY A 570 22.50 32.43 13.65
C GLY A 570 22.87 33.33 12.48
N GLY A 571 22.92 32.77 11.26
CA GLY A 571 23.35 33.48 10.06
C GLY A 571 23.13 32.65 8.79
N ASN A 572 23.45 33.25 7.65
CA ASN A 572 23.18 32.71 6.33
C ASN A 572 24.22 31.63 5.98
N THR A 573 23.80 30.36 5.92
CA THR A 573 24.70 29.25 5.56
C THR A 573 24.15 28.38 4.43
N GLY A 574 22.83 28.27 4.29
CA GLY A 574 22.14 27.48 3.26
C GLY A 574 22.05 28.15 1.88
N GLY A 575 22.20 27.42 0.77
CA GLY A 575 22.03 27.96 -0.58
C GLY A 575 22.48 27.03 -1.71
N ILE A 576 22.68 27.60 -2.91
CA ILE A 576 23.26 26.94 -4.08
C ILE A 576 24.56 27.67 -4.44
N ASP A 577 25.66 26.95 -4.63
CA ASP A 577 26.93 27.53 -5.06
C ASP A 577 27.23 27.12 -6.50
N VAL A 578 27.53 28.09 -7.36
CA VAL A 578 27.78 27.86 -8.80
C VAL A 578 29.15 28.39 -9.15
N ALA A 579 30.00 27.53 -9.72
CA ALA A 579 31.32 27.92 -10.22
C ALA A 579 31.43 27.65 -11.72
N ASN A 580 32.14 28.52 -12.41
CA ASN A 580 32.38 28.43 -13.85
C ASN A 580 33.82 28.85 -14.15
N GLU A 581 34.63 27.88 -14.58
CA GLU A 581 36.05 28.08 -14.84
C GLU A 581 36.34 27.73 -16.31
N ALA A 582 36.58 28.75 -17.13
CA ALA A 582 36.99 28.57 -18.52
C ALA A 582 38.52 28.54 -18.64
N SER A 583 39.06 27.53 -19.33
CA SER A 583 40.49 27.38 -19.62
C SER A 583 40.69 26.88 -21.04
N GLY A 584 41.25 27.73 -21.90
CA GLY A 584 41.46 27.40 -23.32
C GLY A 584 40.14 27.19 -24.06
N SER A 585 39.93 25.98 -24.60
CA SER A 585 38.71 25.57 -25.31
C SER A 585 37.69 24.86 -24.42
N SER A 586 38.00 24.62 -23.14
CA SER A 586 37.13 23.89 -22.22
C SER A 586 36.63 24.78 -21.09
N GLN A 587 35.43 24.49 -20.60
CA GLN A 587 34.78 25.16 -19.50
C GLN A 587 34.33 24.12 -18.48
N THR A 588 34.78 24.29 -17.23
CA THR A 588 34.35 23.43 -16.12
C THR A 588 33.30 24.16 -15.32
N ILE A 589 32.11 23.57 -15.22
CA ILE A 589 31.02 24.10 -14.42
C ILE A 589 30.75 23.17 -13.24
N THR A 590 30.49 23.79 -12.09
CA THR A 590 30.10 23.10 -10.86
C THR A 590 28.83 23.74 -10.29
N ILE A 591 27.86 22.92 -9.90
CA ILE A 591 26.66 23.32 -9.15
C ILE A 591 26.65 22.51 -7.86
N GLU A 592 26.76 23.16 -6.71
CA GLU A 592 26.75 22.54 -5.38
C GLU A 592 25.48 22.94 -4.63
N ILE A 593 24.76 21.94 -4.11
CA ILE A 593 23.72 22.17 -3.11
C ILE A 593 24.41 22.31 -1.75
N LYS A 594 24.13 23.38 -1.01
CA LYS A 594 24.89 23.78 0.17
C LYS A 594 24.00 24.11 1.36
N PRO A 595 23.54 23.13 2.17
CA PRO A 595 22.80 23.45 3.38
C PRO A 595 23.67 24.05 4.50
N ALA A 596 25.00 23.90 4.40
CA ALA A 596 25.95 24.70 5.16
C ALA A 596 27.11 25.13 4.25
N SER A 597 27.46 26.40 4.29
CA SER A 597 28.55 26.98 3.51
C SER A 597 29.60 27.63 4.40
N GLN A 598 30.79 27.86 3.83
CA GLN A 598 31.92 28.47 4.52
C GLN A 598 31.69 29.93 4.92
N GLN A 599 30.52 30.50 4.59
CA GLN A 599 30.11 31.83 5.04
C GLN A 599 29.86 31.90 6.54
N ALA A 600 29.49 30.76 7.17
CA ALA A 600 29.26 30.68 8.60
C ALA A 600 29.70 29.32 9.15
N GLN A 601 30.64 29.34 10.10
CA GLN A 601 30.95 28.18 10.94
C GLN A 601 30.09 28.24 12.20
N PHE A 602 29.46 27.12 12.54
CA PHE A 602 28.65 27.02 13.74
C PHE A 602 28.85 25.68 14.43
N SER A 603 28.33 25.56 15.64
CA SER A 603 28.48 24.34 16.42
C SER A 603 27.23 23.97 17.18
N PHE A 604 26.98 22.66 17.31
CA PHE A 604 25.79 22.13 17.96
C PHE A 604 26.04 20.75 18.58
N GLN A 605 25.20 20.37 19.53
CA GLN A 605 25.27 19.08 20.24
C GLN A 605 23.95 18.30 20.20
N GLN A 606 22.83 18.98 19.93
CA GLN A 606 21.52 18.34 19.87
C GLN A 606 21.44 17.29 18.77
N ALA A 607 20.64 16.25 19.01
CA ALA A 607 20.26 15.31 17.97
C ALA A 607 19.44 15.99 16.87
N LEU A 608 19.67 15.62 15.61
CA LEU A 608 18.96 16.13 14.43
C LEU A 608 18.74 14.97 13.44
N ASP A 609 17.64 14.99 12.70
CA ASP A 609 17.35 14.04 11.62
C ASP A 609 16.74 14.83 10.46
N VAL A 610 17.53 15.03 9.41
CA VAL A 610 17.27 16.02 8.36
C VAL A 610 17.34 15.35 7.00
N ILE A 611 16.43 15.71 6.10
CA ILE A 611 16.32 15.06 4.78
C ILE A 611 16.13 16.10 3.69
N TRP A 612 16.99 16.09 2.68
CA TRP A 612 16.86 16.91 1.48
C TRP A 612 16.36 16.08 0.31
N TYR A 613 15.36 16.60 -0.39
CA TYR A 613 14.79 16.00 -1.59
C TYR A 613 15.00 16.91 -2.80
N GLY A 614 15.08 16.31 -3.98
CA GLY A 614 15.11 17.02 -5.24
C GLY A 614 15.43 16.10 -6.40
N ALA A 615 15.73 16.68 -7.55
CA ALA A 615 16.05 15.97 -8.76
C ALA A 615 17.23 16.62 -9.49
N VAL A 616 17.91 15.80 -10.28
CA VAL A 616 18.93 16.22 -11.23
C VAL A 616 18.41 15.91 -12.61
N ALA A 617 18.16 16.96 -13.39
CA ALA A 617 17.68 16.84 -14.76
C ALA A 617 18.83 16.97 -15.75
N LEU A 618 18.77 16.21 -16.83
CA LEU A 618 19.64 16.35 -17.99
C LEU A 618 18.77 16.53 -19.23
N PHE A 619 19.30 17.23 -20.22
CA PHE A 619 18.53 17.56 -21.42
C PHE A 619 19.47 17.70 -22.62
N ASP A 620 19.02 17.23 -23.79
CA ASP A 620 19.80 17.18 -25.03
C ASP A 620 18.96 17.72 -26.18
N GLY A 621 18.82 19.05 -26.23
CA GLY A 621 17.98 19.76 -27.19
C GLY A 621 16.48 19.76 -26.88
N GLN A 622 16.04 19.10 -25.80
CA GLN A 622 14.63 18.98 -25.38
C GLN A 622 14.51 19.01 -23.85
N ASP A 623 13.39 19.54 -23.37
CA ASP A 623 13.01 19.57 -21.95
C ASP A 623 14.10 20.13 -21.00
N PRO A 624 14.72 21.30 -21.28
CA PRO A 624 15.61 21.94 -20.31
C PRO A 624 14.86 22.32 -19.03
N ILE A 625 15.58 22.58 -17.92
CA ILE A 625 14.89 23.09 -16.72
C ILE A 625 14.29 24.44 -17.05
N TYR A 626 15.05 25.34 -17.70
CA TYR A 626 14.56 26.58 -18.28
C TYR A 626 15.10 26.75 -19.71
N THR A 627 14.28 27.23 -20.65
CA THR A 627 14.71 27.31 -22.06
C THR A 627 15.71 28.44 -22.31
N ASP A 628 16.68 28.25 -23.22
CA ASP A 628 17.65 29.30 -23.61
C ASP A 628 17.01 30.57 -24.16
N ALA A 629 15.90 30.43 -24.88
CA ALA A 629 15.13 31.56 -25.40
C ALA A 629 14.38 32.33 -24.30
N GLY A 630 14.38 31.81 -23.07
CA GLY A 630 13.49 32.19 -21.99
C GLY A 630 12.02 31.87 -22.28
N GLY A 631 11.18 32.06 -21.27
CA GLY A 631 9.72 32.00 -21.44
C GLY A 631 8.98 31.08 -20.49
N ALA A 632 7.86 30.56 -20.99
CA ALA A 632 6.82 29.88 -20.21
C ALA A 632 6.98 28.36 -20.09
N ASP A 633 7.99 27.78 -20.73
CA ASP A 633 8.15 26.33 -20.87
C ASP A 633 9.46 25.87 -20.21
N GLY A 634 9.51 24.62 -19.74
CA GLY A 634 10.66 24.07 -19.01
C GLY A 634 10.28 23.19 -17.82
N LEU A 635 11.17 22.27 -17.42
CA LEU A 635 10.91 21.35 -16.30
C LEU A 635 10.73 22.06 -14.95
N TRP A 636 11.14 23.33 -14.83
CA TRP A 636 10.87 24.18 -13.67
C TRP A 636 9.39 24.17 -13.26
N MET A 637 8.47 24.02 -14.22
CA MET A 637 7.03 23.95 -13.95
C MET A 637 6.66 22.80 -13.01
N LEU A 638 7.39 21.67 -13.06
CA LEU A 638 7.12 20.49 -12.23
C LEU A 638 7.34 20.77 -10.74
N VAL A 639 8.23 21.69 -10.40
CA VAL A 639 8.55 22.04 -9.00
C VAL A 639 7.80 23.26 -8.50
N GLU A 640 7.41 24.19 -9.39
CA GLU A 640 6.62 25.38 -9.05
C GLU A 640 5.10 25.12 -9.06
N TYR A 641 4.62 24.27 -9.97
CA TYR A 641 3.19 24.10 -10.26
C TYR A 641 2.75 22.64 -10.17
N LEU A 642 2.82 22.07 -8.96
CA LEU A 642 2.23 20.77 -8.68
C LEU A 642 0.69 20.81 -8.80
N PRO A 643 0.06 19.71 -9.26
CA PRO A 643 -1.39 19.67 -9.42
C PRO A 643 -2.08 19.72 -8.06
N MET A 644 -3.22 20.42 -8.01
CA MET A 644 -4.17 20.26 -6.92
C MET A 644 -4.99 18.99 -7.15
N VAL A 645 -5.26 18.25 -6.07
CA VAL A 645 -5.96 16.97 -6.15
C VAL A 645 -7.29 17.03 -5.41
N THR A 646 -8.35 16.58 -6.07
CA THR A 646 -9.66 16.35 -5.45
C THR A 646 -9.91 14.85 -5.41
N VAL A 647 -10.11 14.29 -4.22
CA VAL A 647 -10.34 12.85 -4.01
C VAL A 647 -11.83 12.60 -3.76
N THR A 648 -12.39 11.64 -4.49
CA THR A 648 -13.75 11.12 -4.30
C THR A 648 -13.75 9.60 -4.18
N THR A 649 -14.68 9.05 -3.40
CA THR A 649 -14.89 7.60 -3.27
C THR A 649 -16.08 7.14 -4.10
N GLU A 650 -15.98 5.95 -4.69
CA GLU A 650 -17.04 5.35 -5.51
C GLU A 650 -17.13 3.84 -5.21
N SER A 651 -18.32 3.25 -5.36
CA SER A 651 -18.59 1.82 -5.09
C SER A 651 -18.50 0.95 -6.33
#